data_AF-A0A1W9MQX6-F1
#
_entry.id   AF-A0A1W9MQX6-F1
#
_cell.length_a   1.000
_cell.length_b   1.000
_cell.length_c   1.000
_cell.angle_alpha   90.00
_cell.angle_beta   90.00
_cell.angle_gamma   90.00
#
_symmetry.space_group_name_H-M   'P 1'
#
loop_
_entity.id
_entity.type
_entity.pdbx_description
1 polymer ?
#
loop_
_entity_poly.entity_id
_entity_poly.type
_entity_poly.pdbx_seq_one_letter_code
_entity_poly.pdbx_strand_id
1 'polypeptide(L)'
;MPPLKRGIHILCMMAFLVLIRFAYAGDSAGNAVMLTESPRKVVSLVPAITEIIFRLGAGDSVVGVTYHDTHPPEATQKQIVGGFFAPLPEIIASLEPDAIFISSLHQDIRQRFSSGTCRIIEMEAHSVSDLYDNIRIIGMIFHKSQTAGELVRDIQADLTLISKKVSLLPQNHRKRVIRLMGRDKIMTPGDNSFQNDFIRAAGGIAPQSGKNGNVVEVSLEEWKQFNPQVIYGCGEDRKAAENFFSQPGWKDVEAVQNGKILWFPCELTCRASVNSGYFVSWLAAGIYEEQFASGKNRIFKDKRIRTKALDIPLDYLDFARVDNTLVSDVVNKSLIIGFKKPMRIVSTLEGQRQEILTVGNHYFPPQTWGIAHKLGFDKWKKHIYQVLGKYEKNSSFLFTGADMDNLSVQKAQFRDMTVYALVTAGVEGNALRMSADEGKFYEPGTINIILMSNMKLTPRAMTRAIISATEGKTAAIQDMDIRSSVSPRKHQATGTGTDEIIVVEGSGRRLDVAGGHSKLGELIAKAVYDGVKEAIYRQNGIMTKRNVFKKLQERRINPDSLLTECGCFADKDKAHIAEFEEILLQPRYAAFMESAFALSDSYERGLIADLNSFKMLCRNVSEEIAGHKIENQTDRLVSEDFPVVIRMAVNAILNGILLSEK
;
A
#
# COMPACT_ATOMS: atom_id res chain seq x y z
N MET A 1 -89.50 10.94 -16.25
CA MET A 1 -89.87 12.09 -15.39
C MET A 1 -89.13 11.98 -14.06
N PRO A 2 -88.70 13.11 -13.46
CA PRO A 2 -87.49 13.29 -12.62
C PRO A 2 -87.79 13.13 -11.09
N PRO A 3 -86.99 13.56 -10.08
CA PRO A 3 -85.55 13.90 -9.95
C PRO A 3 -84.85 13.35 -8.66
N LEU A 4 -83.57 13.74 -8.46
CA LEU A 4 -82.96 14.30 -7.23
C LEU A 4 -81.94 13.49 -6.36
N LYS A 5 -80.75 14.10 -6.32
CA LYS A 5 -79.52 13.97 -5.50
C LYS A 5 -79.67 13.82 -3.97
N ARG A 6 -78.68 13.14 -3.36
CA ARG A 6 -77.80 13.48 -2.20
C ARG A 6 -77.19 12.14 -1.69
N GLY A 7 -75.90 11.87 -1.55
CA GLY A 7 -74.77 12.65 -1.05
C GLY A 7 -74.20 11.88 0.16
N ILE A 8 -73.14 11.08 -0.02
CA ILE A 8 -72.35 10.50 1.09
C ILE A 8 -70.86 10.59 0.72
N HIS A 9 -70.11 11.27 1.59
CA HIS A 9 -68.67 11.41 1.55
C HIS A 9 -67.98 10.04 1.73
N ILE A 10 -67.19 9.61 0.74
CA ILE A 10 -66.19 8.55 0.90
C ILE A 10 -64.90 9.23 1.35
N LEU A 11 -64.54 9.00 2.62
CA LEU A 11 -63.23 9.33 3.16
C LEU A 11 -62.23 8.28 2.64
N CYS A 12 -61.50 8.60 1.58
CA CYS A 12 -60.38 7.80 1.10
C CYS A 12 -59.21 7.90 2.08
N MET A 13 -59.07 6.91 2.98
CA MET A 13 -57.86 6.71 3.78
C MET A 13 -56.86 5.92 2.92
N MET A 14 -56.01 6.62 2.16
CA MET A 14 -54.85 6.02 1.49
C MET A 14 -53.84 5.60 2.56
N ALA A 15 -53.82 4.31 2.90
CA ALA A 15 -52.74 3.71 3.67
C ALA A 15 -51.48 3.65 2.81
N PHE A 16 -50.55 4.56 3.04
CA PHE A 16 -49.19 4.50 2.53
C PHE A 16 -48.45 3.37 3.28
N LEU A 17 -48.51 2.15 2.73
CA LEU A 17 -47.65 1.04 3.16
C LEU A 17 -46.23 1.34 2.71
N VAL A 18 -45.45 2.00 3.58
CA VAL A 18 -43.98 2.03 3.46
C VAL A 18 -43.51 0.61 3.68
N LEU A 19 -43.18 -0.10 2.60
CA LEU A 19 -42.46 -1.37 2.64
C LEU A 19 -41.06 -1.08 3.19
N ILE A 20 -40.91 -1.14 4.52
CA ILE A 20 -39.60 -1.20 5.17
C ILE A 20 -38.99 -2.54 4.77
N ARG A 21 -38.10 -2.53 3.78
CA ARG A 21 -37.26 -3.69 3.47
C ARG A 21 -36.25 -3.85 4.60
N PHE A 22 -36.56 -4.70 5.57
CA PHE A 22 -35.55 -5.17 6.51
C PHE A 22 -34.51 -5.99 5.75
N ALA A 23 -33.26 -5.53 5.73
CA ALA A 23 -32.15 -6.34 5.27
C ALA A 23 -31.87 -7.39 6.36
N TYR A 24 -32.29 -8.63 6.13
CA TYR A 24 -31.88 -9.76 6.97
C TYR A 24 -30.53 -10.27 6.47
N ALA A 25 -29.46 -9.89 7.17
CA ALA A 25 -28.16 -10.53 7.01
C ALA A 25 -27.55 -10.76 8.40
N GLY A 26 -27.01 -11.94 8.64
CA GLY A 26 -26.25 -12.22 9.87
C GLY A 26 -24.86 -11.60 9.78
N ASP A 27 -24.35 -11.06 10.88
CA ASP A 27 -22.93 -10.77 11.04
C ASP A 27 -22.12 -12.08 11.18
N SER A 28 -20.79 -12.02 11.24
CA SER A 28 -19.95 -13.24 11.33
C SER A 28 -20.18 -14.04 12.61
N ALA A 29 -20.77 -13.42 13.65
CA ALA A 29 -21.17 -14.08 14.88
C ALA A 29 -22.62 -14.63 14.85
N GLY A 30 -23.30 -14.55 13.69
CA GLY A 30 -24.66 -15.05 13.49
C GLY A 30 -25.77 -14.11 13.99
N ASN A 31 -25.44 -12.89 14.40
CA ASN A 31 -26.44 -11.91 14.86
C ASN A 31 -27.09 -11.21 13.68
N ALA A 32 -28.42 -11.05 13.69
CA ALA A 32 -29.11 -10.31 12.64
C ALA A 32 -28.67 -8.83 12.62
N VAL A 33 -28.12 -8.36 11.51
CA VAL A 33 -27.78 -6.95 11.27
C VAL A 33 -29.05 -6.23 10.81
N MET A 34 -29.79 -5.68 11.76
CA MET A 34 -30.99 -4.89 11.50
C MET A 34 -30.65 -3.41 11.61
N LEU A 35 -30.56 -2.72 10.47
CA LEU A 35 -30.43 -1.27 10.39
C LEU A 35 -31.62 -0.73 9.59
N THR A 36 -32.33 0.25 10.13
CA THR A 36 -33.46 0.89 9.45
C THR A 36 -33.03 1.91 8.40
N GLU A 37 -31.83 2.48 8.56
CA GLU A 37 -31.18 3.39 7.62
C GLU A 37 -29.69 3.08 7.53
N SER A 38 -29.04 3.59 6.48
CA SER A 38 -27.58 3.48 6.33
C SER A 38 -26.87 4.32 7.40
N PRO A 39 -25.84 3.77 8.08
CA PRO A 39 -25.14 4.47 9.14
C PRO A 39 -24.30 5.63 8.57
N ARG A 40 -24.33 6.78 9.27
CA ARG A 40 -23.64 8.03 8.94
C ARG A 40 -22.34 8.24 9.71
N LYS A 41 -22.18 7.63 10.89
CA LYS A 41 -21.01 7.79 11.77
C LYS A 41 -20.45 6.42 12.19
N VAL A 42 -19.62 5.87 11.32
CA VAL A 42 -19.06 4.53 11.47
C VAL A 42 -17.65 4.58 12.04
N VAL A 43 -17.39 3.74 13.03
CA VAL A 43 -16.03 3.38 13.44
C VAL A 43 -15.71 1.99 12.92
N SER A 44 -14.61 1.85 12.19
CA SER A 44 -14.13 0.54 11.72
C SER A 44 -12.86 0.16 12.47
N LEU A 45 -12.93 -0.90 13.25
CA LEU A 45 -11.77 -1.46 13.94
C LEU A 45 -11.10 -2.59 13.15
N VAL A 46 -11.60 -2.94 11.97
CA VAL A 46 -11.12 -4.07 11.16
C VAL A 46 -10.66 -3.55 9.80
N PRO A 47 -9.34 -3.53 9.50
CA PRO A 47 -8.85 -2.88 8.29
C PRO A 47 -9.39 -3.42 6.96
N ALA A 48 -9.64 -4.73 6.88
CA ALA A 48 -10.29 -5.33 5.71
C ALA A 48 -11.70 -4.76 5.46
N ILE A 49 -12.43 -4.46 6.52
CA ILE A 49 -13.78 -3.90 6.45
C ILE A 49 -13.71 -2.42 6.05
N THR A 50 -12.75 -1.67 6.58
CA THR A 50 -12.47 -0.29 6.15
C THR A 50 -12.24 -0.24 4.64
N GLU A 51 -11.33 -1.07 4.12
CA GLU A 51 -11.04 -1.12 2.68
C GLU A 51 -12.29 -1.40 1.83
N ILE A 52 -13.15 -2.33 2.25
CA ILE A 52 -14.40 -2.64 1.55
C ILE A 52 -15.36 -1.44 1.60
N ILE A 53 -15.56 -0.79 2.75
CA ILE A 53 -16.44 0.39 2.89
C ILE A 53 -16.03 1.50 1.92
N PHE A 54 -14.73 1.82 1.86
CA PHE A 54 -14.22 2.83 0.94
C PHE A 54 -14.37 2.40 -0.53
N ARG A 55 -14.09 1.12 -0.86
CA ARG A 55 -14.23 0.62 -2.23
C ARG A 55 -15.66 0.65 -2.75
N LEU A 56 -16.65 0.51 -1.87
CA LEU A 56 -18.06 0.63 -2.20
C LEU A 56 -18.55 2.10 -2.30
N GLY A 57 -17.67 3.08 -2.05
CA GLY A 57 -17.99 4.50 -2.09
C GLY A 57 -18.78 4.97 -0.88
N ALA A 58 -18.55 4.35 0.28
CA ALA A 58 -19.14 4.73 1.56
C ALA A 58 -18.08 5.24 2.57
N GLY A 59 -16.89 5.63 2.11
CA GLY A 59 -15.81 6.13 2.99
C GLY A 59 -16.16 7.41 3.77
N ASP A 60 -17.13 8.20 3.29
CA ASP A 60 -17.57 9.44 3.96
C ASP A 60 -18.25 9.17 5.31
N SER A 61 -18.92 8.03 5.48
CA SER A 61 -19.54 7.67 6.76
C SER A 61 -18.52 7.20 7.80
N VAL A 62 -17.28 6.86 7.40
CA VAL A 62 -16.24 6.43 8.34
C VAL A 62 -15.68 7.66 9.06
N VAL A 63 -15.83 7.70 10.37
CA VAL A 63 -15.34 8.78 11.25
C VAL A 63 -14.14 8.35 12.10
N GLY A 64 -14.00 7.05 12.37
CA GLY A 64 -12.88 6.51 13.14
C GLY A 64 -12.32 5.22 12.56
N VAL A 65 -10.99 5.08 12.61
CA VAL A 65 -10.22 3.95 12.09
C VAL A 65 -9.08 3.59 13.03
N THR A 66 -8.49 2.40 12.86
CA THR A 66 -7.24 2.05 13.57
C THR A 66 -6.04 2.71 12.87
N TYR A 67 -4.89 2.82 13.54
CA TYR A 67 -3.68 3.29 12.86
C TYR A 67 -3.15 2.31 11.79
N HIS A 68 -3.71 1.10 11.69
CA HIS A 68 -3.38 0.12 10.64
C HIS A 68 -4.14 0.35 9.33
N ASP A 69 -5.14 1.24 9.33
CA ASP A 69 -5.93 1.63 8.17
C ASP A 69 -5.16 2.60 7.26
N THR A 70 -4.11 2.08 6.63
CA THR A 70 -3.23 2.83 5.72
C THR A 70 -3.73 2.83 4.28
N HIS A 71 -4.74 2.03 3.97
CA HIS A 71 -5.31 1.87 2.64
C HIS A 71 -6.85 1.83 2.71
N PRO A 72 -7.55 2.46 1.76
CA PRO A 72 -7.01 3.34 0.72
C PRO A 72 -6.48 4.67 1.32
N PRO A 73 -5.76 5.52 0.55
CA PRO A 73 -5.15 6.76 1.06
C PRO A 73 -6.09 7.66 1.87
N GLU A 74 -7.37 7.68 1.53
CA GLU A 74 -8.41 8.47 2.18
C GLU A 74 -8.70 8.01 3.62
N ALA A 75 -8.45 6.74 3.96
CA ALA A 75 -8.59 6.22 5.32
C ALA A 75 -7.58 6.86 6.29
N THR A 76 -6.41 7.26 5.80
CA THR A 76 -5.35 7.89 6.62
C THR A 76 -5.74 9.27 7.16
N GLN A 77 -6.81 9.87 6.63
CA GLN A 77 -7.32 11.18 7.02
C GLN A 77 -8.38 11.10 8.12
N LYS A 78 -8.84 9.88 8.48
CA LYS A 78 -9.85 9.66 9.51
C LYS A 78 -9.25 9.71 10.92
N GLN A 79 -10.09 9.91 11.94
CA GLN A 79 -9.61 9.94 13.33
C GLN A 79 -9.12 8.55 13.73
N ILE A 80 -7.92 8.51 14.33
CA ILE A 80 -7.36 7.26 14.86
C ILE A 80 -7.98 7.00 16.23
N VAL A 81 -8.51 5.79 16.42
CA VAL A 81 -9.21 5.38 17.65
C VAL A 81 -8.47 4.28 18.42
N GLY A 82 -7.18 4.07 18.13
CA GLY A 82 -6.34 3.03 18.72
C GLY A 82 -5.76 2.06 17.70
N GLY A 83 -5.19 0.97 18.18
CA GLY A 83 -4.74 -0.16 17.38
C GLY A 83 -5.82 -1.19 17.11
N PHE A 84 -5.51 -2.15 16.25
CA PHE A 84 -6.37 -3.32 16.04
C PHE A 84 -6.43 -4.17 17.31
N PHE A 85 -5.30 -4.39 17.98
CA PHE A 85 -5.26 -5.18 19.22
C PHE A 85 -5.58 -4.37 20.48
N ALA A 86 -5.52 -3.04 20.40
CA ALA A 86 -5.75 -2.12 21.50
C ALA A 86 -6.58 -0.89 21.06
N PRO A 87 -7.88 -1.09 20.73
CA PRO A 87 -8.79 0.03 20.48
C PRO A 87 -9.06 0.81 21.78
N LEU A 88 -9.29 2.12 21.69
CA LEU A 88 -9.50 2.99 22.84
C LEU A 88 -10.98 3.41 22.97
N PRO A 89 -11.74 2.83 23.94
CA PRO A 89 -13.17 3.01 24.02
C PRO A 89 -13.62 4.47 24.21
N GLU A 90 -12.86 5.27 24.95
CA GLU A 90 -13.22 6.67 25.23
C GLU A 90 -13.10 7.56 23.98
N ILE A 91 -12.10 7.33 23.14
CA ILE A 91 -11.99 8.03 21.85
C ILE A 91 -13.14 7.60 20.94
N ILE A 92 -13.46 6.30 20.88
CA ILE A 92 -14.59 5.79 20.10
C ILE A 92 -15.90 6.43 20.57
N ALA A 93 -16.12 6.53 21.89
CA ALA A 93 -17.32 7.14 22.46
C ALA A 93 -17.46 8.62 22.08
N SER A 94 -16.35 9.37 22.06
CA SER A 94 -16.33 10.79 21.69
C SER A 94 -16.81 11.08 20.26
N LEU A 95 -16.77 10.07 19.38
CA LEU A 95 -17.23 10.18 17.99
C LEU A 95 -18.75 9.99 17.85
N GLU A 96 -19.42 9.48 18.90
CA GLU A 96 -20.84 9.14 18.90
C GLU A 96 -21.25 8.27 17.69
N PRO A 97 -20.63 7.08 17.52
CA PRO A 97 -20.90 6.25 16.35
C PRO A 97 -22.31 5.65 16.39
N ASP A 98 -22.89 5.48 15.20
CA ASP A 98 -24.12 4.71 15.01
C ASP A 98 -23.85 3.23 14.69
N ALA A 99 -22.67 2.92 14.14
CA ALA A 99 -22.20 1.55 14.02
C ALA A 99 -20.69 1.41 14.29
N ILE A 100 -20.31 0.30 14.91
CA ILE A 100 -18.90 -0.10 15.08
C ILE A 100 -18.70 -1.48 14.46
N PHE A 101 -17.78 -1.56 13.49
CA PHE A 101 -17.33 -2.83 12.93
C PHE A 101 -16.18 -3.39 13.77
N ILE A 102 -16.36 -4.62 14.27
CA ILE A 102 -15.41 -5.28 15.17
C ILE A 102 -14.98 -6.66 14.66
N SER A 103 -13.91 -7.18 15.27
CA SER A 103 -13.51 -8.58 15.20
C SER A 103 -13.87 -9.28 16.51
N SER A 104 -13.77 -10.61 16.54
CA SER A 104 -13.89 -11.45 17.73
C SER A 104 -12.91 -11.05 18.84
N LEU A 105 -11.82 -10.34 18.52
CA LEU A 105 -10.82 -9.86 19.48
C LEU A 105 -11.26 -8.60 20.25
N HIS A 106 -12.32 -7.90 19.82
CA HIS A 106 -12.73 -6.63 20.43
C HIS A 106 -13.92 -6.80 21.40
N GLN A 107 -13.90 -7.84 22.23
CA GLN A 107 -15.00 -8.12 23.17
C GLN A 107 -15.22 -6.98 24.18
N ASP A 108 -14.15 -6.30 24.61
CA ASP A 108 -14.25 -5.18 25.53
C ASP A 108 -15.04 -4.01 24.90
N ILE A 109 -14.81 -3.74 23.61
CA ILE A 109 -15.61 -2.76 22.84
C ILE A 109 -17.06 -3.21 22.73
N ARG A 110 -17.30 -4.49 22.40
CA ARG A 110 -18.67 -5.03 22.34
C ARG A 110 -19.39 -4.83 23.67
N GLN A 111 -18.75 -5.13 24.80
CA GLN A 111 -19.34 -4.98 26.13
C GLN A 111 -19.62 -3.50 26.46
N ARG A 112 -18.65 -2.61 26.23
CA ARG A 112 -18.77 -1.17 26.51
C ARG A 112 -19.94 -0.51 25.80
N PHE A 113 -20.20 -0.90 24.55
CA PHE A 113 -21.22 -0.28 23.70
C PHE A 113 -22.52 -1.10 23.60
N SER A 114 -22.63 -2.22 24.33
CA SER A 114 -23.77 -3.15 24.26
C SER A 114 -25.12 -2.56 24.69
N SER A 115 -25.11 -1.58 25.61
CA SER A 115 -26.32 -0.95 26.16
C SER A 115 -26.74 0.33 25.42
N GLY A 116 -25.97 0.75 24.41
CA GLY A 116 -26.22 1.97 23.65
C GLY A 116 -27.10 1.77 22.41
N THR A 117 -27.34 2.87 21.71
CA THR A 117 -28.00 2.87 20.38
C THR A 117 -27.04 2.52 19.25
N CYS A 118 -25.73 2.45 19.54
CA CYS A 118 -24.70 2.08 18.58
C CYS A 118 -24.80 0.60 18.21
N ARG A 119 -24.87 0.29 16.91
CA ARG A 119 -24.90 -1.08 16.43
C ARG A 119 -23.50 -1.67 16.38
N ILE A 120 -23.28 -2.78 17.07
CA ILE A 120 -22.04 -3.55 16.96
C ILE A 120 -22.22 -4.62 15.88
N ILE A 121 -21.30 -4.67 14.93
CA ILE A 121 -21.34 -5.58 13.79
C ILE A 121 -20.01 -6.33 13.73
N GLU A 122 -20.01 -7.63 14.00
CA GLU A 122 -18.79 -8.44 13.93
C GLU A 122 -18.57 -8.95 12.51
N MET A 123 -17.41 -8.64 11.93
CA MET A 123 -17.09 -9.04 10.58
C MET A 123 -15.66 -9.60 10.51
N GLU A 124 -15.58 -10.89 10.25
CA GLU A 124 -14.34 -11.62 10.02
C GLU A 124 -14.44 -12.44 8.73
N ALA A 125 -13.30 -12.84 8.20
CA ALA A 125 -13.23 -13.75 7.06
C ALA A 125 -12.22 -14.86 7.39
N HIS A 126 -12.70 -16.09 7.39
CA HIS A 126 -11.88 -17.31 7.49
C HIS A 126 -11.78 -18.04 6.16
N SER A 127 -12.59 -17.67 5.17
CA SER A 127 -12.57 -18.21 3.82
C SER A 127 -12.71 -17.13 2.75
N VAL A 128 -12.45 -17.51 1.49
CA VAL A 128 -12.78 -16.65 0.33
C VAL A 128 -14.30 -16.44 0.20
N SER A 129 -15.11 -17.39 0.65
CA SER A 129 -16.58 -17.23 0.64
C SER A 129 -17.01 -16.14 1.62
N ASP A 130 -16.43 -16.14 2.83
CA ASP A 130 -16.73 -15.16 3.87
C ASP A 130 -16.40 -13.74 3.40
N LEU A 131 -15.31 -13.58 2.63
CA LEU A 131 -14.99 -12.32 1.98
C LEU A 131 -16.14 -11.84 1.07
N TYR A 132 -16.69 -12.71 0.23
CA TYR A 132 -17.80 -12.35 -0.64
C TYR A 132 -19.04 -11.96 0.15
N ASP A 133 -19.32 -12.67 1.24
CA ASP A 133 -20.46 -12.38 2.10
C ASP A 133 -20.27 -11.06 2.85
N ASN A 134 -19.06 -10.79 3.35
CA ASN A 134 -18.71 -9.50 3.95
C ASN A 134 -18.92 -8.34 2.98
N ILE A 135 -18.45 -8.47 1.73
CA ILE A 135 -18.68 -7.45 0.69
C ILE A 135 -20.17 -7.23 0.44
N ARG A 136 -20.97 -8.30 0.36
CA ARG A 136 -22.42 -8.20 0.13
C ARG A 136 -23.13 -7.57 1.32
N ILE A 137 -22.78 -7.96 2.55
CA ILE A 137 -23.33 -7.42 3.79
C ILE A 137 -23.07 -5.92 3.89
N ILE A 138 -21.83 -5.49 3.69
CA ILE A 138 -21.47 -4.06 3.68
C ILE A 138 -22.21 -3.34 2.54
N GLY A 139 -22.30 -3.96 1.37
CA GLY A 139 -23.10 -3.46 0.25
C GLY A 139 -24.58 -3.27 0.61
N MET A 140 -25.17 -4.13 1.43
CA MET A 140 -26.54 -3.95 1.93
C MET A 140 -26.61 -2.83 2.96
N ILE A 141 -25.71 -2.80 3.95
CA ILE A 141 -25.67 -1.78 5.02
C ILE A 141 -25.57 -0.36 4.45
N PHE A 142 -24.79 -0.16 3.38
CA PHE A 142 -24.59 1.16 2.77
C PHE A 142 -25.43 1.42 1.52
N HIS A 143 -26.40 0.54 1.21
CA HIS A 143 -27.21 0.63 -0.01
C HIS A 143 -26.37 0.69 -1.31
N LYS A 144 -25.25 -0.06 -1.34
CA LYS A 144 -24.30 -0.23 -2.45
C LYS A 144 -24.28 -1.64 -3.03
N SER A 145 -25.40 -2.39 -2.96
CA SER A 145 -25.46 -3.80 -3.36
C SER A 145 -25.03 -4.06 -4.81
N GLN A 146 -25.28 -3.11 -5.74
CA GLN A 146 -24.82 -3.23 -7.11
C GLN A 146 -23.28 -3.19 -7.20
N THR A 147 -22.65 -2.17 -6.62
CA THR A 147 -21.19 -2.02 -6.58
C THR A 147 -20.53 -3.18 -5.84
N ALA A 148 -21.15 -3.68 -4.77
CA ALA A 148 -20.70 -4.88 -4.07
C ALA A 148 -20.75 -6.12 -4.97
N GLY A 149 -21.82 -6.30 -5.74
CA GLY A 149 -21.93 -7.39 -6.72
C GLY A 149 -20.90 -7.30 -7.85
N GLU A 150 -20.59 -6.08 -8.31
CA GLU A 150 -19.50 -5.84 -9.28
C GLU A 150 -18.14 -6.22 -8.69
N LEU A 151 -17.83 -5.76 -7.48
CA LEU A 151 -16.57 -6.09 -6.79
C LEU A 151 -16.39 -7.61 -6.60
N VAL A 152 -17.44 -8.32 -6.15
CA VAL A 152 -17.38 -9.78 -6.01
C VAL A 152 -17.12 -10.46 -7.36
N ARG A 153 -17.78 -10.00 -8.44
CA ARG A 153 -17.56 -10.56 -9.79
C ARG A 153 -16.14 -10.33 -10.27
N ASP A 154 -15.55 -9.17 -10.00
CA ASP A 154 -14.17 -8.87 -10.37
C ASP A 154 -13.19 -9.83 -9.66
N ILE A 155 -13.33 -10.00 -8.34
CA ILE A 155 -12.49 -10.94 -7.57
C ILE A 155 -12.68 -12.37 -8.09
N GLN A 156 -13.92 -12.80 -8.35
CA GLN A 156 -14.20 -14.14 -8.90
C GLN A 156 -13.59 -14.34 -10.29
N ALA A 157 -13.60 -13.31 -11.13
CA ALA A 157 -13.01 -13.36 -12.47
C ALA A 157 -11.49 -13.56 -12.40
N ASP A 158 -10.80 -12.85 -11.50
CA ASP A 158 -9.36 -13.04 -11.24
C ASP A 158 -9.06 -14.46 -10.80
N LEU A 159 -9.78 -14.98 -9.79
CA LEU A 159 -9.57 -16.35 -9.30
C LEU A 159 -9.88 -17.40 -10.38
N THR A 160 -10.92 -17.17 -11.19
CA THR A 160 -11.28 -18.07 -12.30
C THR A 160 -10.20 -18.10 -13.37
N LEU A 161 -9.60 -16.94 -13.70
CA LEU A 161 -8.49 -16.88 -14.65
C LEU A 161 -7.30 -17.69 -14.15
N ILE A 162 -6.94 -17.53 -12.88
CA ILE A 162 -5.84 -18.30 -12.27
C ILE A 162 -6.16 -19.79 -12.27
N SER A 163 -7.37 -20.19 -11.86
CA SER A 163 -7.82 -21.58 -11.92
C SER A 163 -7.64 -22.17 -13.33
N LYS A 164 -8.04 -21.44 -14.39
CA LYS A 164 -7.84 -21.88 -15.78
C LYS A 164 -6.36 -22.05 -16.13
N LYS A 165 -5.50 -21.07 -15.82
CA LYS A 165 -4.04 -21.17 -16.07
C LYS A 165 -3.42 -22.35 -15.35
N VAL A 166 -3.77 -22.50 -14.08
CA VAL A 166 -3.33 -23.57 -13.18
C VAL A 166 -3.80 -24.93 -13.70
N SER A 167 -4.99 -25.05 -14.27
CA SER A 167 -5.52 -26.31 -14.83
C SER A 167 -4.76 -26.84 -16.06
N LEU A 168 -4.06 -25.97 -16.79
CA LEU A 168 -3.18 -26.36 -17.90
C LEU A 168 -1.87 -27.02 -17.43
N LEU A 169 -1.55 -26.92 -16.14
CA LEU A 169 -0.34 -27.50 -15.57
C LEU A 169 -0.57 -28.95 -15.17
N PRO A 170 0.39 -29.87 -15.43
CA PRO A 170 0.28 -31.24 -14.95
C PRO A 170 0.22 -31.27 -13.41
N GLN A 171 -0.54 -32.21 -12.83
CA GLN A 171 -0.75 -32.27 -11.37
C GLN A 171 0.55 -32.37 -10.58
N ASN A 172 1.56 -33.10 -11.08
CA ASN A 172 2.86 -33.24 -10.45
C ASN A 172 3.71 -31.93 -10.43
N HIS A 173 3.26 -30.87 -11.12
CA HIS A 173 3.88 -29.56 -11.05
C HIS A 173 3.29 -28.67 -9.94
N ARG A 174 2.21 -29.11 -9.28
CA ARG A 174 1.66 -28.41 -8.11
C ARG A 174 2.72 -28.32 -7.02
N LYS A 175 2.86 -27.16 -6.39
CA LYS A 175 3.92 -26.89 -5.42
C LYS A 175 3.34 -26.89 -4.01
N ARG A 176 4.08 -27.48 -3.06
CA ARG A 176 3.78 -27.34 -1.62
C ARG A 176 4.16 -25.93 -1.18
N VAL A 177 3.18 -25.17 -0.71
CA VAL A 177 3.35 -23.76 -0.33
C VAL A 177 2.94 -23.58 1.12
N ILE A 178 3.72 -22.84 1.88
CA ILE A 178 3.39 -22.47 3.26
C ILE A 178 3.48 -20.96 3.44
N ARG A 179 2.54 -20.40 4.21
CA ARG A 179 2.63 -19.01 4.68
C ARG A 179 3.39 -18.97 5.99
N LEU A 180 4.50 -18.25 6.03
CA LEU A 180 5.22 -17.93 7.25
C LEU A 180 4.47 -16.83 8.00
N MET A 181 4.31 -17.01 9.32
CA MET A 181 3.83 -15.99 10.27
C MET A 181 4.78 -15.96 11.47
N GLY A 182 6.08 -15.84 11.19
CA GLY A 182 7.14 -16.12 12.15
C GLY A 182 7.34 -15.00 13.17
N ARG A 183 7.54 -15.38 14.43
CA ARG A 183 7.97 -14.47 15.51
C ARG A 183 9.20 -15.05 16.21
N ASP A 184 9.06 -15.39 17.48
CA ASP A 184 9.98 -16.20 18.30
C ASP A 184 9.93 -17.69 17.95
N LYS A 185 9.00 -18.10 17.08
CA LYS A 185 8.82 -19.46 16.55
C LYS A 185 8.33 -19.44 15.10
N ILE A 186 8.43 -20.58 14.41
CA ILE A 186 7.80 -20.78 13.09
C ILE A 186 6.31 -21.09 13.29
N MET A 187 5.47 -20.25 12.68
CA MET A 187 4.02 -20.40 12.68
C MET A 187 3.45 -20.28 11.28
N THR A 188 2.27 -20.86 11.06
CA THR A 188 1.51 -20.85 9.80
C THR A 188 0.02 -20.64 10.10
N PRO A 189 -0.81 -20.24 9.13
CA PRO A 189 -2.25 -20.28 9.30
C PRO A 189 -2.77 -21.70 9.46
N GLY A 190 -3.80 -21.88 10.29
CA GLY A 190 -4.47 -23.18 10.47
C GLY A 190 -5.25 -23.63 9.22
N ASP A 191 -5.67 -24.89 9.21
CA ASP A 191 -6.24 -25.56 8.03
C ASP A 191 -7.51 -24.86 7.51
N ASN A 192 -8.25 -24.17 8.40
CA ASN A 192 -9.49 -23.42 8.15
C ASN A 192 -9.31 -21.91 7.87
N SER A 193 -8.10 -21.46 7.52
CA SER A 193 -7.84 -20.03 7.28
C SER A 193 -7.91 -19.65 5.78
N PHE A 194 -8.29 -18.39 5.54
CA PHE A 194 -8.42 -17.84 4.18
C PHE A 194 -7.08 -17.77 3.46
N GLN A 195 -5.97 -17.69 4.19
CA GLN A 195 -4.63 -17.68 3.61
C GLN A 195 -4.27 -19.04 3.01
N ASN A 196 -4.79 -20.13 3.58
CA ASN A 196 -4.69 -21.45 2.95
C ASN A 196 -5.65 -21.58 1.76
N ASP A 197 -6.81 -20.91 1.76
CA ASP A 197 -7.64 -20.79 0.56
C ASP A 197 -6.94 -20.00 -0.55
N PHE A 198 -6.20 -18.93 -0.24
CA PHE A 198 -5.40 -18.20 -1.23
C PHE A 198 -4.31 -19.07 -1.83
N ILE A 199 -3.64 -19.91 -1.03
CA ILE A 199 -2.67 -20.90 -1.56
C ILE A 199 -3.35 -21.83 -2.55
N ARG A 200 -4.50 -22.42 -2.17
CA ARG A 200 -5.25 -23.35 -3.02
C ARG A 200 -5.74 -22.68 -4.29
N ALA A 201 -6.28 -21.47 -4.19
CA ALA A 201 -6.76 -20.67 -5.32
C ALA A 201 -5.61 -20.27 -6.27
N ALA A 202 -4.40 -20.05 -5.74
CA ALA A 202 -3.19 -19.84 -6.53
C ALA A 202 -2.67 -21.13 -7.20
N GLY A 203 -3.27 -22.28 -6.91
CA GLY A 203 -2.85 -23.60 -7.41
C GLY A 203 -1.83 -24.31 -6.52
N GLY A 204 -1.46 -23.75 -5.37
CA GLY A 204 -0.55 -24.41 -4.43
C GLY A 204 -1.23 -25.52 -3.61
N ILE A 205 -0.40 -26.36 -3.00
CA ILE A 205 -0.80 -27.35 -1.99
C ILE A 205 -0.49 -26.72 -0.63
N ALA A 206 -1.53 -26.38 0.14
CA ALA A 206 -1.40 -25.83 1.48
C ALA A 206 -1.10 -26.93 2.53
N PRO A 207 -0.53 -26.59 3.70
CA PRO A 207 -0.39 -27.54 4.80
C PRO A 207 -1.75 -28.09 5.26
N GLN A 208 -1.73 -29.34 5.74
CA GLN A 208 -2.86 -30.00 6.40
C GLN A 208 -2.33 -30.57 7.70
N SER A 209 -2.34 -29.74 8.74
CA SER A 209 -1.74 -30.05 10.04
C SER A 209 -2.73 -30.65 11.03
N GLY A 210 -4.03 -30.66 10.71
CA GLY A 210 -5.09 -31.01 11.63
C GLY A 210 -5.35 -29.93 12.70
N LYS A 211 -4.70 -28.77 12.60
CA LYS A 211 -4.80 -27.64 13.54
C LYS A 211 -5.62 -26.52 12.90
N ASN A 212 -6.62 -26.03 13.63
CA ASN A 212 -7.45 -24.89 13.21
C ASN A 212 -7.05 -23.61 13.97
N GLY A 213 -7.40 -22.45 13.41
CA GLY A 213 -7.18 -21.14 14.02
C GLY A 213 -6.40 -20.18 13.11
N ASN A 214 -6.36 -18.91 13.52
CA ASN A 214 -5.73 -17.84 12.75
C ASN A 214 -4.21 -18.04 12.58
N VAL A 215 -3.56 -18.64 13.58
CA VAL A 215 -2.12 -18.93 13.61
C VAL A 215 -1.90 -20.21 14.42
N VAL A 216 -1.09 -21.13 13.91
CA VAL A 216 -0.71 -22.39 14.57
C VAL A 216 0.80 -22.58 14.51
N GLU A 217 1.38 -23.13 15.58
CA GLU A 217 2.81 -23.46 15.65
C GLU A 217 3.12 -24.67 14.76
N VAL A 218 4.23 -24.58 14.03
CA VAL A 218 4.76 -25.66 13.20
C VAL A 218 5.96 -26.26 13.92
N SER A 219 5.92 -27.54 14.23
CA SER A 219 7.07 -28.27 14.76
C SER A 219 8.10 -28.53 13.65
N LEU A 220 9.35 -28.79 14.05
CA LEU A 220 10.41 -29.11 13.10
C LEU A 220 10.09 -30.35 12.26
N GLU A 221 9.41 -31.33 12.84
CA GLU A 221 9.02 -32.56 12.15
C GLU A 221 7.89 -32.30 11.15
N GLU A 222 6.88 -31.51 11.51
CA GLU A 222 5.84 -31.06 10.57
C GLU A 222 6.43 -30.26 9.41
N TRP A 223 7.41 -29.39 9.68
CA TRP A 223 8.12 -28.61 8.67
C TRP A 223 8.86 -29.50 7.66
N LYS A 224 9.62 -30.49 8.15
CA LYS A 224 10.33 -31.46 7.32
C LYS A 224 9.38 -32.39 6.57
N GLN A 225 8.32 -32.85 7.22
CA GLN A 225 7.34 -33.74 6.60
C GLN A 225 6.59 -33.04 5.47
N PHE A 226 6.19 -31.78 5.67
CA PHE A 226 5.57 -30.99 4.61
C PHE A 226 6.57 -30.61 3.52
N ASN A 227 7.84 -30.38 3.87
CA ASN A 227 8.93 -30.00 2.97
C ASN A 227 8.49 -28.93 1.95
N PRO A 228 8.20 -27.69 2.40
CA PRO A 228 7.67 -26.66 1.50
C PRO A 228 8.62 -26.40 0.34
N GLN A 229 8.05 -26.21 -0.85
CA GLN A 229 8.78 -25.86 -2.09
C GLN A 229 8.72 -24.35 -2.37
N VAL A 230 7.73 -23.68 -1.80
CA VAL A 230 7.60 -22.23 -1.81
C VAL A 230 7.19 -21.79 -0.41
N ILE A 231 7.83 -20.75 0.10
CA ILE A 231 7.42 -20.06 1.33
C ILE A 231 6.96 -18.67 0.92
N TYR A 232 5.87 -18.15 1.48
CA TYR A 232 5.59 -16.72 1.40
C TYR A 232 5.33 -16.11 2.77
N GLY A 233 5.63 -14.81 2.91
CA GLY A 233 5.34 -14.06 4.13
C GLY A 233 5.24 -12.56 3.85
N CYS A 234 5.12 -11.76 4.91
CA CYS A 234 5.09 -10.29 4.82
C CYS A 234 5.93 -9.62 5.91
N GLY A 235 6.32 -8.36 5.70
CA GLY A 235 6.86 -7.49 6.75
C GLY A 235 7.94 -8.15 7.64
N GLU A 236 7.60 -8.32 8.92
CA GLU A 236 8.47 -8.81 10.01
C GLU A 236 8.85 -10.29 9.90
N ASP A 237 8.13 -11.07 9.10
CA ASP A 237 8.44 -12.48 8.84
C ASP A 237 9.85 -12.65 8.23
N ARG A 238 10.42 -11.61 7.61
CA ARG A 238 11.78 -11.60 7.08
C ARG A 238 12.83 -11.82 8.17
N LYS A 239 12.69 -11.15 9.32
CA LYS A 239 13.61 -11.33 10.46
C LYS A 239 13.51 -12.75 11.00
N ALA A 240 12.28 -13.27 11.12
CA ALA A 240 12.08 -14.66 11.53
C ALA A 240 12.72 -15.64 10.53
N ALA A 241 12.54 -15.42 9.22
CA ALA A 241 13.19 -16.22 8.19
C ALA A 241 14.72 -16.18 8.29
N GLU A 242 15.33 -15.01 8.47
CA GLU A 242 16.78 -14.85 8.67
C GLU A 242 17.28 -15.65 9.89
N ASN A 243 16.53 -15.62 11.00
CA ASN A 243 16.89 -16.31 12.23
C ASN A 243 16.74 -17.83 12.14
N PHE A 244 15.62 -18.33 11.57
CA PHE A 244 15.32 -19.75 11.55
C PHE A 244 15.93 -20.48 10.36
N PHE A 245 16.00 -19.87 9.18
CA PHE A 245 16.45 -20.55 7.96
C PHE A 245 17.98 -20.69 7.87
N SER A 246 18.71 -20.28 8.90
CA SER A 246 20.12 -20.61 9.11
C SER A 246 20.32 -21.87 9.97
N GLN A 247 19.29 -22.31 10.69
CA GLN A 247 19.36 -23.40 11.67
C GLN A 247 19.16 -24.78 11.02
N PRO A 248 19.80 -25.85 11.54
CA PRO A 248 19.59 -27.22 11.07
C PRO A 248 18.12 -27.66 11.13
N GLY A 249 17.68 -28.45 10.15
CA GLY A 249 16.31 -28.93 10.00
C GLY A 249 15.36 -27.90 9.37
N TRP A 250 15.45 -26.63 9.78
CA TRP A 250 14.64 -25.54 9.19
C TRP A 250 15.14 -25.18 7.78
N LYS A 251 16.45 -25.11 7.61
CA LYS A 251 17.10 -24.76 6.33
C LYS A 251 17.07 -25.88 5.27
N ASP A 252 16.74 -27.10 5.69
CA ASP A 252 16.95 -28.30 4.88
C ASP A 252 15.79 -28.60 3.92
N VAL A 253 14.73 -27.79 3.93
CA VAL A 253 13.58 -27.91 3.02
C VAL A 253 13.84 -27.27 1.66
N GLU A 254 13.17 -27.77 0.62
CA GLU A 254 13.38 -27.37 -0.77
C GLU A 254 13.26 -25.84 -0.98
N ALA A 255 12.30 -25.18 -0.34
CA ALA A 255 12.08 -23.75 -0.49
C ALA A 255 13.28 -22.91 -0.03
N VAL A 256 13.92 -23.28 1.09
CA VAL A 256 15.07 -22.54 1.62
C VAL A 256 16.32 -22.83 0.79
N GLN A 257 16.57 -24.10 0.46
CA GLN A 257 17.72 -24.50 -0.35
C GLN A 257 17.72 -23.85 -1.75
N ASN A 258 16.53 -23.71 -2.35
CA ASN A 258 16.38 -23.08 -3.67
C ASN A 258 16.13 -21.56 -3.59
N GLY A 259 16.10 -20.98 -2.39
CA GLY A 259 15.80 -19.55 -2.19
C GLY A 259 14.41 -19.12 -2.66
N LYS A 260 13.43 -20.03 -2.73
CA LYS A 260 12.08 -19.74 -3.21
C LYS A 260 11.17 -19.22 -2.09
N ILE A 261 11.56 -18.06 -1.57
CA ILE A 261 10.85 -17.33 -0.51
C ILE A 261 10.28 -16.03 -1.11
N LEU A 262 8.96 -15.89 -1.09
CA LEU A 262 8.24 -14.78 -1.69
C LEU A 262 7.75 -13.82 -0.61
N TRP A 263 8.03 -12.52 -0.80
CA TRP A 263 7.63 -11.50 0.16
C TRP A 263 6.58 -10.59 -0.47
N PHE A 264 5.47 -10.43 0.23
CA PHE A 264 4.36 -9.58 -0.21
C PHE A 264 4.02 -8.54 0.86
N PRO A 265 3.36 -7.44 0.48
CA PRO A 265 2.82 -6.48 1.44
C PRO A 265 1.81 -7.11 2.40
N CYS A 266 1.80 -6.69 3.67
CA CYS A 266 0.96 -7.32 4.71
C CYS A 266 -0.53 -7.06 4.49
N GLU A 267 -0.91 -5.94 3.90
CA GLU A 267 -2.30 -5.64 3.52
C GLU A 267 -2.86 -6.63 2.48
N LEU A 268 -1.99 -7.30 1.70
CA LEU A 268 -2.41 -8.34 0.76
C LEU A 268 -2.44 -9.75 1.37
N THR A 269 -1.59 -10.03 2.36
CA THR A 269 -1.44 -11.38 2.94
C THR A 269 -2.21 -11.58 4.25
N CYS A 270 -2.38 -10.52 5.03
CA CYS A 270 -3.00 -10.56 6.36
C CYS A 270 -4.50 -10.23 6.32
N ARG A 271 -5.05 -9.85 5.16
CA ARG A 271 -6.44 -9.39 5.02
C ARG A 271 -7.11 -10.12 3.84
N ALA A 272 -8.34 -10.59 4.05
CA ALA A 272 -9.23 -10.95 2.95
C ALA A 272 -10.10 -9.73 2.64
N SER A 273 -9.86 -9.09 1.50
CA SER A 273 -10.40 -7.76 1.19
C SER A 273 -10.45 -7.54 -0.34
N VAL A 274 -10.59 -6.28 -0.75
CA VAL A 274 -10.81 -5.82 -2.13
C VAL A 274 -9.75 -6.29 -3.13
N ASN A 275 -8.53 -6.57 -2.67
CA ASN A 275 -7.38 -6.95 -3.51
C ASN A 275 -7.06 -8.46 -3.47
N SER A 276 -7.94 -9.31 -2.93
CA SER A 276 -7.64 -10.75 -2.79
C SER A 276 -7.46 -11.46 -4.13
N GLY A 277 -8.21 -11.09 -5.18
CA GLY A 277 -8.03 -11.63 -6.55
C GLY A 277 -6.66 -11.27 -7.11
N TYR A 278 -6.27 -10.00 -7.00
CA TYR A 278 -4.95 -9.49 -7.35
C TYR A 278 -3.82 -10.22 -6.63
N PHE A 279 -3.94 -10.39 -5.31
CA PHE A 279 -2.94 -11.11 -4.50
C PHE A 279 -2.79 -12.57 -4.94
N VAL A 280 -3.90 -13.31 -5.09
CA VAL A 280 -3.85 -14.71 -5.56
C VAL A 280 -3.20 -14.80 -6.94
N SER A 281 -3.50 -13.86 -7.84
CA SER A 281 -2.85 -13.79 -9.16
C SER A 281 -1.34 -13.57 -9.05
N TRP A 282 -0.88 -12.72 -8.14
CA TRP A 282 0.54 -12.47 -7.93
C TRP A 282 1.24 -13.66 -7.26
N LEU A 283 0.61 -14.27 -6.26
CA LEU A 283 1.10 -15.49 -5.62
C LEU A 283 1.25 -16.63 -6.64
N ALA A 284 0.24 -16.86 -7.49
CA ALA A 284 0.29 -17.88 -8.54
C ALA A 284 1.43 -17.63 -9.53
N ALA A 285 1.63 -16.37 -9.95
CA ALA A 285 2.75 -16.01 -10.82
C ALA A 285 4.12 -16.24 -10.16
N GLY A 286 4.24 -16.00 -8.85
CA GLY A 286 5.45 -16.31 -8.09
C GLY A 286 5.72 -17.81 -7.93
N ILE A 287 4.67 -18.61 -7.73
CA ILE A 287 4.76 -20.08 -7.62
C ILE A 287 5.14 -20.70 -8.97
N TYR A 288 4.51 -20.24 -10.06
CA TYR A 288 4.56 -20.85 -11.40
C TYR A 288 5.29 -20.00 -12.44
N GLU A 289 6.30 -19.24 -12.01
CA GLU A 289 7.05 -18.29 -12.84
C GLU A 289 7.48 -18.90 -14.19
N GLU A 290 8.02 -20.11 -14.18
CA GLU A 290 8.48 -20.78 -15.40
C GLU A 290 7.32 -21.19 -16.31
N GLN A 291 6.25 -21.72 -15.71
CA GLN A 291 5.11 -22.21 -16.45
C GLN A 291 4.30 -21.05 -17.02
N PHE A 292 4.16 -19.94 -16.29
CA PHE A 292 3.42 -18.77 -16.73
C PHE A 292 4.20 -17.92 -17.75
N ALA A 293 5.53 -18.00 -17.76
CA ALA A 293 6.35 -17.40 -18.83
C ALA A 293 6.19 -18.11 -20.19
N SER A 294 5.74 -19.38 -20.19
CA SER A 294 5.52 -20.14 -21.43
C SER A 294 4.26 -19.69 -22.16
N GLY A 295 4.40 -19.36 -23.44
CA GLY A 295 3.26 -19.04 -24.32
C GLY A 295 2.21 -20.16 -24.42
N LYS A 296 2.57 -21.41 -24.10
CA LYS A 296 1.66 -22.57 -24.13
C LYS A 296 0.58 -22.52 -23.04
N ASN A 297 0.84 -21.81 -21.95
CA ASN A 297 -0.05 -21.74 -20.78
C ASN A 297 -0.82 -20.41 -20.72
N ARG A 298 -0.88 -19.68 -21.84
CA ARG A 298 -1.66 -18.46 -21.99
C ARG A 298 -3.11 -18.79 -22.32
N ILE A 299 -4.04 -18.10 -21.68
CA ILE A 299 -5.49 -18.28 -21.91
C ILE A 299 -5.97 -17.38 -23.05
N PHE A 300 -5.46 -16.16 -23.10
CA PHE A 300 -5.83 -15.14 -24.05
C PHE A 300 -4.63 -14.69 -24.88
N LYS A 301 -4.92 -14.22 -26.10
CA LYS A 301 -3.93 -13.52 -26.91
C LYS A 301 -3.71 -12.11 -26.36
N ASP A 302 -2.47 -11.64 -26.48
CA ASP A 302 -2.12 -10.27 -26.13
C ASP A 302 -2.93 -9.30 -26.99
N LYS A 303 -3.59 -8.34 -26.35
CA LYS A 303 -4.48 -7.39 -27.04
C LYS A 303 -4.71 -6.14 -26.20
N ARG A 304 -4.93 -5.02 -26.88
CA ARG A 304 -5.46 -3.80 -26.24
C ARG A 304 -6.92 -4.04 -25.83
N ILE A 305 -7.24 -3.72 -24.58
CA ILE A 305 -8.59 -3.90 -23.99
C ILE A 305 -9.31 -2.56 -23.90
N ARG A 306 -8.62 -1.53 -23.41
CA ARG A 306 -9.22 -0.21 -23.16
C ARG A 306 -8.20 0.89 -23.43
N THR A 307 -8.70 2.05 -23.84
CA THR A 307 -7.91 3.27 -24.02
C THR A 307 -8.59 4.41 -23.26
N LYS A 308 -7.80 5.21 -22.54
CA LYS A 308 -8.22 6.45 -21.89
C LYS A 308 -7.41 7.60 -22.47
N ALA A 309 -8.06 8.55 -23.15
CA ALA A 309 -7.38 9.74 -23.65
C ALA A 309 -6.92 10.66 -22.50
N LEU A 310 -5.82 11.38 -22.72
CA LEU A 310 -5.30 12.43 -21.86
C LEU A 310 -5.32 13.75 -22.63
N ASP A 311 -5.84 14.80 -22.02
CA ASP A 311 -5.86 16.14 -22.60
C ASP A 311 -4.58 16.89 -22.24
N ILE A 312 -3.71 17.10 -23.24
CA ILE A 312 -2.45 17.83 -23.11
C ILE A 312 -2.32 18.77 -24.32
N PRO A 313 -2.67 20.06 -24.18
CA PRO A 313 -2.74 21.00 -25.29
C PRO A 313 -1.34 21.52 -25.68
N LEU A 314 -0.56 20.66 -26.34
CA LEU A 314 0.72 21.00 -26.96
C LEU A 314 0.63 20.75 -28.47
N ASP A 315 0.91 21.77 -29.28
CA ASP A 315 0.61 21.77 -30.72
C ASP A 315 1.29 20.65 -31.51
N TYR A 316 2.41 20.14 -31.01
CA TYR A 316 3.20 19.08 -31.66
C TYR A 316 2.75 17.66 -31.29
N LEU A 317 1.83 17.50 -30.34
CA LEU A 317 1.23 16.21 -30.00
C LEU A 317 0.15 15.84 -31.01
N ASP A 318 0.15 14.57 -31.40
CA ASP A 318 -0.94 13.95 -32.15
C ASP A 318 -2.00 13.40 -31.18
N PHE A 319 -1.54 12.68 -30.15
CA PHE A 319 -2.39 12.19 -29.06
C PHE A 319 -1.57 11.93 -27.80
N ALA A 320 -2.25 11.92 -26.65
CA ALA A 320 -1.75 11.35 -25.40
C ALA A 320 -2.84 10.43 -24.81
N ARG A 321 -2.48 9.25 -24.34
CA ARG A 321 -3.44 8.27 -23.80
C ARG A 321 -2.79 7.24 -22.89
N VAL A 322 -3.61 6.56 -22.08
CA VAL A 322 -3.26 5.35 -21.36
C VAL A 322 -3.97 4.15 -22.00
N ASP A 323 -3.21 3.17 -22.47
CA ASP A 323 -3.73 1.93 -23.06
C ASP A 323 -3.62 0.78 -22.04
N ASN A 324 -4.75 0.17 -21.68
CA ASN A 324 -4.81 -1.09 -20.94
C ASN A 324 -4.69 -2.24 -21.95
N THR A 325 -3.69 -3.07 -21.75
CA THR A 325 -3.29 -4.10 -22.69
C THR A 325 -3.11 -5.41 -21.95
N LEU A 326 -3.76 -6.46 -22.43
CA LEU A 326 -3.51 -7.81 -21.95
C LEU A 326 -2.14 -8.26 -22.47
N VAL A 327 -1.22 -8.57 -21.57
CA VAL A 327 0.08 -9.14 -21.88
C VAL A 327 0.28 -10.37 -21.00
N SER A 328 0.39 -11.55 -21.60
CA SER A 328 0.50 -12.83 -20.87
C SER A 328 -0.64 -13.05 -19.86
N ASP A 329 -1.87 -12.74 -20.25
CA ASP A 329 -3.10 -12.77 -19.45
C ASP A 329 -3.19 -11.74 -18.31
N VAL A 330 -2.21 -10.84 -18.18
CA VAL A 330 -2.22 -9.81 -17.15
C VAL A 330 -2.44 -8.45 -17.78
N VAL A 331 -3.31 -7.63 -17.18
CA VAL A 331 -3.55 -6.27 -17.65
C VAL A 331 -2.35 -5.39 -17.32
N ASN A 332 -1.64 -4.96 -18.35
CA ASN A 332 -0.57 -3.97 -18.30
C ASN A 332 -1.16 -2.61 -18.73
N LYS A 333 -0.56 -1.50 -18.30
CA LYS A 333 -1.06 -0.15 -18.61
C LYS A 333 0.06 0.71 -19.16
N SER A 334 -0.13 1.36 -20.30
CA SER A 334 0.93 2.13 -20.95
C SER A 334 0.48 3.55 -21.21
N LEU A 335 1.19 4.54 -20.66
CA LEU A 335 1.13 5.90 -21.13
C LEU A 335 1.81 5.97 -22.51
N ILE A 336 1.12 6.50 -23.50
CA ILE A 336 1.60 6.64 -24.88
C ILE A 336 1.32 8.05 -25.37
N ILE A 337 2.38 8.72 -25.82
CA ILE A 337 2.34 10.08 -26.35
C ILE A 337 2.85 10.03 -27.79
N GLY A 338 1.97 10.29 -28.74
CA GLY A 338 2.28 10.36 -30.17
C GLY A 338 2.58 11.78 -30.61
N PHE A 339 3.55 11.95 -31.51
CA PHE A 339 3.93 13.24 -32.08
C PHE A 339 3.50 13.36 -33.55
N LYS A 340 3.10 14.57 -33.96
CA LYS A 340 2.74 14.86 -35.36
C LYS A 340 3.93 14.79 -36.33
N LYS A 341 5.14 14.98 -35.80
CA LYS A 341 6.41 14.96 -36.54
C LYS A 341 7.49 14.29 -35.68
N PRO A 342 8.56 13.75 -36.29
CA PRO A 342 9.66 13.20 -35.52
C PRO A 342 10.32 14.25 -34.62
N MET A 343 10.61 13.87 -33.38
CA MET A 343 11.18 14.71 -32.33
C MET A 343 12.55 14.17 -31.89
N ARG A 344 13.37 15.06 -31.33
CA ARG A 344 14.52 14.68 -30.52
C ARG A 344 14.11 14.53 -29.06
N ILE A 345 14.75 13.60 -28.37
CA ILE A 345 14.58 13.39 -26.93
C ILE A 345 15.93 13.15 -26.26
N VAL A 346 15.96 13.31 -24.95
CA VAL A 346 16.98 12.70 -24.09
C VAL A 346 16.27 11.80 -23.09
N SER A 347 16.65 10.53 -23.04
CA SER A 347 16.16 9.52 -22.10
C SER A 347 17.31 9.10 -21.18
N THR A 348 17.05 8.93 -19.89
CA THR A 348 18.05 8.34 -18.97
C THR A 348 18.26 6.85 -19.20
N LEU A 349 17.29 6.16 -19.83
CA LEU A 349 17.38 4.75 -20.19
C LEU A 349 18.12 4.53 -21.52
N GLU A 350 17.91 5.40 -22.50
CA GLU A 350 18.39 5.18 -23.88
C GLU A 350 19.38 6.26 -24.38
N GLY A 351 19.70 7.26 -23.57
CA GLY A 351 20.48 8.42 -23.98
C GLY A 351 19.73 9.35 -24.93
N GLN A 352 20.49 10.10 -25.74
CA GLN A 352 19.91 11.02 -26.72
C GLN A 352 19.46 10.27 -27.98
N ARG A 353 18.22 10.52 -28.42
CA ARG A 353 17.67 9.93 -29.64
C ARG A 353 17.02 10.98 -30.54
N GLN A 354 16.93 10.64 -31.83
CA GLN A 354 16.30 11.45 -32.88
C GLN A 354 15.29 10.60 -33.65
N GLU A 355 14.50 11.23 -34.50
CA GLU A 355 13.45 10.55 -35.28
C GLU A 355 12.40 9.81 -34.43
N ILE A 356 12.11 10.31 -33.22
CA ILE A 356 11.15 9.70 -32.30
C ILE A 356 9.75 10.22 -32.60
N LEU A 357 8.81 9.31 -32.84
CA LEU A 357 7.39 9.59 -33.07
C LEU A 357 6.50 9.24 -31.87
N THR A 358 7.03 8.48 -30.91
CA THR A 358 6.27 8.11 -29.71
C THR A 358 7.18 8.05 -28.49
N VAL A 359 6.76 8.67 -27.39
CA VAL A 359 7.33 8.38 -26.07
C VAL A 359 6.27 7.76 -25.17
N GLY A 360 6.70 7.04 -24.14
CA GLY A 360 5.75 6.40 -23.24
C GLY A 360 6.35 6.01 -21.89
N ASN A 361 5.48 5.53 -21.02
CA ASN A 361 5.82 4.92 -19.75
C ASN A 361 4.96 3.67 -19.57
N HIS A 362 5.57 2.51 -19.45
CA HIS A 362 4.89 1.22 -19.42
C HIS A 362 4.86 0.67 -17.99
N TYR A 363 3.66 0.55 -17.41
CA TYR A 363 3.44 -0.17 -16.16
C TYR A 363 3.49 -1.68 -16.40
N PHE A 364 4.46 -2.33 -15.77
CA PHE A 364 4.64 -3.78 -15.77
C PHE A 364 4.22 -4.32 -14.38
N PRO A 365 3.04 -4.96 -14.27
CA PRO A 365 2.47 -5.36 -12.98
C PRO A 365 3.22 -6.53 -12.35
N PRO A 366 3.18 -6.71 -11.01
CA PRO A 366 4.01 -7.69 -10.31
C PRO A 366 3.87 -9.15 -10.76
N GLN A 367 2.70 -9.52 -11.28
CA GLN A 367 2.43 -10.82 -11.88
C GLN A 367 3.32 -11.11 -13.10
N THR A 368 3.89 -10.08 -13.74
CA THR A 368 4.73 -10.21 -14.94
C THR A 368 6.23 -10.12 -14.66
N TRP A 369 6.63 -9.78 -13.43
CA TRP A 369 8.04 -9.55 -13.09
C TRP A 369 8.92 -10.77 -13.36
N GLY A 370 8.51 -11.96 -12.92
CA GLY A 370 9.26 -13.18 -13.18
C GLY A 370 9.34 -13.55 -14.66
N ILE A 371 8.29 -13.24 -15.44
CA ILE A 371 8.29 -13.42 -16.89
C ILE A 371 9.32 -12.48 -17.54
N ALA A 372 9.31 -11.20 -17.16
CA ALA A 372 10.23 -10.20 -17.67
C ALA A 372 11.70 -10.53 -17.31
N HIS A 373 11.97 -10.92 -16.06
CA HIS A 373 13.31 -11.33 -15.62
C HIS A 373 13.84 -12.53 -16.41
N LYS A 374 13.00 -13.54 -16.63
CA LYS A 374 13.39 -14.75 -17.37
C LYS A 374 13.62 -14.49 -18.86
N LEU A 375 12.80 -13.64 -19.48
CA LEU A 375 12.97 -13.26 -20.89
C LEU A 375 14.18 -12.33 -21.09
N GLY A 376 14.52 -11.53 -20.09
CA GLY A 376 15.45 -10.43 -20.16
C GLY A 376 14.77 -9.15 -20.68
N PHE A 377 15.23 -8.01 -20.20
CA PHE A 377 14.60 -6.71 -20.44
C PHE A 377 14.46 -6.37 -21.92
N ASP A 378 15.50 -6.57 -22.74
CA ASP A 378 15.45 -6.25 -24.18
C ASP A 378 14.36 -7.04 -24.94
N LYS A 379 14.21 -8.32 -24.62
CA LYS A 379 13.17 -9.15 -25.26
C LYS A 379 11.78 -8.76 -24.79
N TRP A 380 11.65 -8.46 -23.49
CA TRP A 380 10.40 -7.96 -22.92
C TRP A 380 9.99 -6.63 -23.56
N LYS A 381 10.90 -5.65 -23.61
CA LYS A 381 10.70 -4.34 -24.25
C LYS A 381 10.27 -4.48 -25.71
N LYS A 382 10.95 -5.32 -26.49
CA LYS A 382 10.57 -5.60 -27.89
C LYS A 382 9.17 -6.22 -27.99
N HIS A 383 8.83 -7.15 -27.11
CA HIS A 383 7.49 -7.73 -27.05
C HIS A 383 6.43 -6.67 -26.72
N ILE A 384 6.67 -5.81 -25.73
CA ILE A 384 5.76 -4.71 -25.39
C ILE A 384 5.57 -3.77 -26.57
N TYR A 385 6.63 -3.37 -27.28
CA TYR A 385 6.49 -2.56 -28.48
C TYR A 385 5.62 -3.23 -29.55
N GLN A 386 5.79 -4.53 -29.79
CA GLN A 386 4.94 -5.28 -30.71
C GLN A 386 3.47 -5.26 -30.30
N VAL A 387 3.18 -5.53 -29.02
CA VAL A 387 1.79 -5.56 -28.53
C VAL A 387 1.15 -4.17 -28.61
N LEU A 388 1.92 -3.10 -28.37
CA LEU A 388 1.44 -1.72 -28.47
C LEU A 388 1.38 -1.20 -29.93
N GLY A 389 1.83 -1.98 -30.91
CA GLY A 389 1.91 -1.55 -32.30
C GLY A 389 2.91 -0.42 -32.53
N LYS A 390 4.05 -0.50 -31.84
CA LYS A 390 5.14 0.49 -31.85
C LYS A 390 6.44 -0.11 -32.37
N TYR A 391 7.31 0.74 -32.89
CA TYR A 391 8.61 0.33 -33.42
C TYR A 391 9.72 0.94 -32.56
N GLU A 392 10.63 0.09 -32.09
CA GLU A 392 11.75 0.50 -31.23
C GLU A 392 12.58 1.64 -31.86
N LYS A 393 12.76 1.63 -33.19
CA LYS A 393 13.52 2.66 -33.91
C LYS A 393 12.98 4.08 -33.71
N ASN A 394 11.67 4.26 -33.58
CA ASN A 394 11.00 5.57 -33.49
C ASN A 394 10.19 5.74 -32.19
N SER A 395 10.41 4.87 -31.20
CA SER A 395 9.72 4.89 -29.92
C SER A 395 10.71 4.83 -28.76
N SER A 396 10.44 5.54 -27.67
CA SER A 396 11.23 5.51 -26.44
C SER A 396 10.32 5.44 -25.21
N PHE A 397 10.37 4.34 -24.49
CA PHE A 397 9.49 4.08 -23.35
C PHE A 397 10.31 3.92 -22.08
N LEU A 398 9.84 4.56 -21.01
CA LEU A 398 10.22 4.24 -19.64
C LEU A 398 9.41 3.01 -19.17
N PHE A 399 9.87 2.36 -18.11
CA PHE A 399 9.21 1.20 -17.54
C PHE A 399 9.05 1.40 -16.05
N THR A 400 7.83 1.23 -15.53
CA THR A 400 7.59 1.42 -14.10
C THR A 400 6.81 0.30 -13.41
N GLY A 401 7.12 0.06 -12.14
CA GLY A 401 6.30 -0.75 -11.23
C GLY A 401 5.12 0.03 -10.62
N ALA A 402 5.05 1.35 -10.81
CA ALA A 402 3.93 2.18 -10.35
C ALA A 402 2.75 2.13 -11.33
N ASP A 403 1.53 1.97 -10.82
CA ASP A 403 0.35 1.77 -11.65
C ASP A 403 -0.03 3.07 -12.39
N MET A 404 -0.32 2.99 -13.69
CA MET A 404 -0.73 4.15 -14.50
C MET A 404 -2.07 4.76 -14.07
N ASP A 405 -2.92 4.06 -13.32
CA ASP A 405 -4.11 4.67 -12.72
C ASP A 405 -3.73 5.78 -11.73
N ASN A 406 -2.50 5.75 -11.20
CA ASN A 406 -1.92 6.73 -10.28
C ASN A 406 -1.05 7.79 -10.98
N LEU A 407 -1.05 7.83 -12.32
CA LEU A 407 -0.32 8.83 -13.10
C LEU A 407 -0.72 10.25 -12.69
N SER A 408 0.27 11.05 -12.30
CA SER A 408 0.16 12.49 -12.09
C SER A 408 0.50 13.22 -13.39
N VAL A 409 -0.32 14.22 -13.74
CA VAL A 409 -0.07 15.11 -14.88
C VAL A 409 -0.07 16.54 -14.38
N GLN A 410 1.11 17.09 -14.16
CA GLN A 410 1.29 18.43 -13.63
C GLN A 410 1.62 19.44 -14.73
N LYS A 411 1.06 20.64 -14.59
CA LYS A 411 1.29 21.78 -15.49
C LYS A 411 1.84 22.95 -14.69
N ALA A 412 3.00 23.46 -15.10
CA ALA A 412 3.53 24.73 -14.61
C ALA A 412 3.59 25.74 -15.76
N GLN A 413 3.19 26.99 -15.51
CA GLN A 413 3.11 28.01 -16.54
C GLN A 413 3.62 29.37 -16.04
N PHE A 414 4.31 30.10 -16.92
CA PHE A 414 4.65 31.51 -16.73
C PHE A 414 4.57 32.24 -18.07
N ARG A 415 3.66 33.21 -18.18
CA ARG A 415 3.33 33.88 -19.45
C ARG A 415 2.99 32.85 -20.53
N ASP A 416 3.70 32.88 -21.66
CA ASP A 416 3.58 31.96 -22.79
C ASP A 416 4.30 30.62 -22.56
N MET A 417 5.18 30.49 -21.55
CA MET A 417 5.92 29.26 -21.28
C MET A 417 5.11 28.27 -20.46
N THR A 418 4.96 27.05 -20.97
CA THR A 418 4.26 25.94 -20.32
C THR A 418 5.15 24.70 -20.28
N VAL A 419 5.15 24.03 -19.13
CA VAL A 419 5.81 22.74 -18.89
C VAL A 419 4.78 21.75 -18.37
N TYR A 420 4.79 20.54 -18.92
CA TYR A 420 4.08 19.39 -18.41
C TYR A 420 5.08 18.37 -17.86
N ALA A 421 4.80 17.86 -16.65
CA ALA A 421 5.48 16.72 -16.06
C ALA A 421 4.47 15.60 -15.86
N LEU A 422 4.68 14.48 -16.53
CA LEU A 422 3.88 13.27 -16.37
C LEU A 422 4.67 12.31 -15.51
N VAL A 423 4.18 12.07 -14.30
CA VAL A 423 4.94 11.42 -13.24
C VAL A 423 4.20 10.19 -12.73
N THR A 424 4.90 9.07 -12.66
CA THR A 424 4.51 7.93 -11.83
C THR A 424 5.55 7.74 -10.75
N ALA A 425 5.13 7.47 -9.52
CA ALA A 425 6.03 7.35 -8.38
C ALA A 425 5.53 6.27 -7.44
N GLY A 426 6.43 5.43 -6.95
CA GLY A 426 6.20 4.47 -5.88
C GLY A 426 7.47 4.30 -5.04
N VAL A 427 7.31 4.33 -3.72
CA VAL A 427 8.43 4.44 -2.77
C VAL A 427 8.43 3.40 -1.66
N GLU A 428 7.37 2.60 -1.54
CA GLU A 428 7.32 1.53 -0.55
C GLU A 428 8.14 0.32 -0.99
N GLY A 429 9.16 -0.02 -0.20
CA GLY A 429 9.98 -1.23 -0.37
C GLY A 429 11.19 -1.08 -1.29
N ASN A 430 11.34 0.04 -2.00
CA ASN A 430 12.38 0.28 -3.00
C ASN A 430 13.05 1.68 -2.92
N ALA A 431 12.56 2.59 -2.07
CA ALA A 431 13.16 3.92 -1.93
C ALA A 431 14.59 3.82 -1.39
N LEU A 432 15.52 4.60 -1.94
CA LEU A 432 16.94 4.51 -1.62
C LEU A 432 17.55 5.89 -1.35
N ARG A 433 18.52 5.92 -0.45
CA ARG A 433 19.51 6.96 -0.29
C ARG A 433 20.72 6.61 -1.14
N MET A 434 20.77 7.10 -2.38
CA MET A 434 21.78 6.71 -3.38
C MET A 434 23.24 6.93 -2.90
N SER A 435 23.47 7.85 -1.97
CA SER A 435 24.80 8.13 -1.40
C SER A 435 25.24 7.18 -0.28
N ALA A 436 24.39 6.25 0.17
CA ALA A 436 24.65 5.43 1.37
C ALA A 436 24.18 3.98 1.24
N ASP A 437 23.05 3.74 0.56
CA ASP A 437 22.49 2.40 0.41
C ASP A 437 23.16 1.62 -0.72
N GLU A 438 23.28 0.30 -0.56
CA GLU A 438 23.83 -0.59 -1.59
C GLU A 438 22.89 -0.73 -2.80
N GLY A 439 23.42 -0.51 -4.00
CA GLY A 439 22.70 -0.73 -5.26
C GLY A 439 22.69 -2.20 -5.67
N LYS A 440 21.63 -2.93 -5.36
CA LYS A 440 21.49 -4.38 -5.67
C LYS A 440 20.62 -4.69 -6.90
N PHE A 441 20.09 -3.69 -7.58
CA PHE A 441 19.04 -3.86 -8.61
C PHE A 441 19.51 -3.40 -9.99
N TYR A 442 19.11 -4.11 -11.06
CA TYR A 442 19.52 -3.77 -12.42
C TYR A 442 18.45 -3.05 -13.27
N GLU A 443 17.12 -3.35 -13.26
CA GLU A 443 16.03 -2.52 -13.87
C GLU A 443 14.61 -3.02 -13.42
N PRO A 444 13.45 -2.34 -13.66
CA PRO A 444 13.16 -0.94 -14.06
C PRO A 444 12.55 -0.02 -12.96
N GLY A 445 12.28 1.24 -13.34
CA GLY A 445 11.90 2.43 -12.54
C GLY A 445 10.72 2.34 -11.60
N THR A 446 10.71 3.19 -10.56
CA THR A 446 9.48 3.43 -9.80
C THR A 446 9.12 4.91 -9.70
N ILE A 447 10.08 5.83 -9.89
CA ILE A 447 9.80 7.24 -10.18
C ILE A 447 10.20 7.57 -11.62
N ASN A 448 9.20 7.66 -12.49
CA ASN A 448 9.40 7.93 -13.91
C ASN A 448 8.76 9.26 -14.29
N ILE A 449 9.48 10.07 -15.07
CA ILE A 449 9.08 11.44 -15.41
C ILE A 449 9.20 11.65 -16.91
N ILE A 450 8.11 12.04 -17.58
CA ILE A 450 8.16 12.55 -18.96
C ILE A 450 7.93 14.06 -18.94
N LEU A 451 8.91 14.81 -19.42
CA LEU A 451 8.90 16.26 -19.52
C LEU A 451 8.63 16.73 -20.93
N MET A 452 7.66 17.64 -21.05
CA MET A 452 7.23 18.24 -22.31
C MET A 452 7.01 19.74 -22.12
N SER A 453 7.34 20.55 -23.13
CA SER A 453 7.15 22.00 -23.09
C SER A 453 6.71 22.52 -24.44
N ASN A 454 5.98 23.63 -24.46
CA ASN A 454 5.64 24.37 -25.69
C ASN A 454 6.80 25.24 -26.22
N MET A 455 8.02 25.01 -25.72
CA MET A 455 9.25 25.66 -26.16
C MET A 455 10.14 24.64 -26.86
N LYS A 456 10.96 25.10 -27.81
CA LYS A 456 11.92 24.24 -28.52
C LYS A 456 13.27 24.23 -27.80
N LEU A 457 13.54 23.16 -27.07
CA LEU A 457 14.75 22.97 -26.28
C LEU A 457 15.93 22.55 -27.16
N THR A 458 17.11 23.13 -26.90
CA THR A 458 18.35 22.63 -27.49
C THR A 458 18.87 21.41 -26.73
N PRO A 459 19.80 20.62 -27.30
CA PRO A 459 20.39 19.47 -26.60
C PRO A 459 20.95 19.84 -25.21
N ARG A 460 21.59 21.00 -25.09
CA ARG A 460 22.04 21.56 -23.81
C ARG A 460 20.89 21.82 -22.84
N ALA A 461 19.79 22.41 -23.31
CA ALA A 461 18.64 22.69 -22.47
C ALA A 461 17.97 21.38 -22.00
N MET A 462 17.84 20.38 -22.88
CA MET A 462 17.27 19.07 -22.54
C MET A 462 18.09 18.34 -21.48
N THR A 463 19.42 18.34 -21.57
CA THR A 463 20.26 17.70 -20.53
C THR A 463 20.23 18.48 -19.21
N ARG A 464 20.18 19.83 -19.25
CA ARG A 464 20.00 20.64 -18.04
C ARG A 464 18.64 20.43 -17.38
N ALA A 465 17.58 20.17 -18.16
CA ALA A 465 16.25 19.89 -17.63
C ALA A 465 16.22 18.64 -16.74
N ILE A 466 17.03 17.62 -17.03
CA ILE A 466 17.18 16.41 -16.21
C ILE A 466 17.66 16.76 -14.79
N ILE A 467 18.60 17.71 -14.66
CA ILE A 467 19.09 18.17 -13.36
C ILE A 467 17.97 18.87 -12.58
N SER A 468 17.27 19.83 -13.20
CA SER A 468 16.16 20.53 -12.54
C SER A 468 15.02 19.60 -12.13
N ALA A 469 14.73 18.58 -12.95
CA ALA A 469 13.78 17.52 -12.59
C ALA A 469 14.28 16.69 -11.40
N THR A 470 15.56 16.34 -11.39
CA THR A 470 16.16 15.53 -10.32
C THR A 470 16.14 16.28 -8.99
N GLU A 471 16.48 17.57 -8.99
CA GLU A 471 16.38 18.45 -7.81
C GLU A 471 14.93 18.55 -7.30
N GLY A 472 13.96 18.82 -8.18
CA GLY A 472 12.54 18.88 -7.82
C GLY A 472 12.01 17.56 -7.25
N LYS A 473 12.37 16.42 -7.86
CA LYS A 473 12.04 15.08 -7.36
C LYS A 473 12.63 14.83 -5.97
N THR A 474 13.91 15.14 -5.79
CA THR A 474 14.63 14.87 -4.53
C THR A 474 14.06 15.71 -3.40
N ALA A 475 13.76 16.98 -3.67
CA ALA A 475 13.10 17.87 -2.73
C ALA A 475 11.73 17.33 -2.31
N ALA A 476 10.90 16.85 -3.25
CA ALA A 476 9.60 16.26 -2.94
C ALA A 476 9.72 15.06 -1.98
N ILE A 477 10.68 14.16 -2.24
CA ILE A 477 10.91 12.96 -1.43
C ILE A 477 11.39 13.32 -0.02
N GLN A 478 12.31 14.28 0.10
CA GLN A 478 12.83 14.74 1.39
C GLN A 478 11.78 15.50 2.20
N ASP A 479 11.02 16.39 1.57
CA ASP A 479 9.94 17.15 2.21
C ASP A 479 8.77 16.26 2.68
N MET A 480 8.60 15.09 2.05
CA MET A 480 7.63 14.08 2.48
C MET A 480 8.20 13.12 3.56
N ASP A 481 9.46 13.28 3.98
CA ASP A 481 10.17 12.36 4.87
C ASP A 481 10.04 10.89 4.43
N ILE A 482 10.24 10.63 3.14
CA ILE A 482 10.28 9.25 2.62
C ILE A 482 11.56 8.59 3.12
N ARG A 483 11.42 7.44 3.81
CA ARG A 483 12.55 6.72 4.40
C ARG A 483 13.18 5.74 3.40
N SER A 484 14.48 5.52 3.53
CA SER A 484 15.18 4.47 2.80
C SER A 484 14.59 3.10 3.14
N SER A 485 14.38 2.25 2.15
CA SER A 485 13.96 0.86 2.34
C SER A 485 15.11 -0.06 2.79
N VAL A 486 16.35 0.41 2.78
CA VAL A 486 17.51 -0.32 3.27
C VAL A 486 17.84 0.10 4.70
N SER A 487 17.91 1.41 4.94
CA SER A 487 18.34 2.01 6.21
C SER A 487 17.32 3.01 6.78
N PRO A 488 16.04 2.61 6.96
CA PRO A 488 14.92 3.53 7.21
C PRO A 488 15.06 4.35 8.50
N ARG A 489 15.73 3.80 9.51
CA ARG A 489 15.95 4.47 10.80
C ARG A 489 16.89 5.68 10.70
N LYS A 490 17.86 5.63 9.79
CA LYS A 490 18.95 6.63 9.68
C LYS A 490 18.82 7.54 8.47
N HIS A 491 18.31 7.04 7.35
CA HIS A 491 18.36 7.78 6.09
C HIS A 491 16.97 8.06 5.50
N GLN A 492 16.78 9.32 5.10
CA GLN A 492 15.78 9.73 4.11
C GLN A 492 16.26 9.33 2.71
N ALA A 493 15.33 8.88 1.88
CA ALA A 493 15.58 8.56 0.49
C ALA A 493 15.83 9.82 -0.36
N THR A 494 16.51 9.65 -1.49
CA THR A 494 16.74 10.71 -2.50
C THR A 494 16.03 10.40 -3.83
N GLY A 495 15.44 9.22 -3.94
CA GLY A 495 14.90 8.64 -5.16
C GLY A 495 14.56 7.19 -4.93
N THR A 496 14.38 6.46 -6.03
CA THR A 496 14.39 5.00 -6.03
C THR A 496 15.64 4.51 -6.77
N GLY A 497 15.95 3.22 -6.65
CA GLY A 497 17.11 2.64 -7.34
C GLY A 497 17.05 2.67 -8.86
N THR A 498 15.91 3.06 -9.44
CA THR A 498 15.63 2.88 -10.86
C THR A 498 15.00 4.12 -11.53
N ASP A 499 15.05 5.30 -10.91
CA ASP A 499 14.39 6.52 -11.43
C ASP A 499 14.73 6.83 -12.90
N GLU A 500 13.72 7.10 -13.74
CA GLU A 500 13.90 7.37 -15.17
C GLU A 500 13.27 8.70 -15.63
N ILE A 501 13.89 9.37 -16.60
CA ILE A 501 13.42 10.65 -17.14
C ILE A 501 13.53 10.67 -18.67
N ILE A 502 12.46 11.11 -19.33
CA ILE A 502 12.47 11.53 -20.74
C ILE A 502 12.24 13.05 -20.80
N VAL A 503 13.06 13.75 -21.57
CA VAL A 503 12.83 15.14 -21.97
C VAL A 503 12.62 15.22 -23.47
N VAL A 504 11.45 15.73 -23.88
CA VAL A 504 11.10 15.93 -25.29
C VAL A 504 11.52 17.32 -25.76
N GLU A 505 12.02 17.45 -26.99
CA GLU A 505 12.52 18.74 -27.49
C GLU A 505 11.48 19.86 -27.53
N GLY A 506 10.20 19.52 -27.67
CA GLY A 506 9.11 20.48 -27.85
C GLY A 506 9.15 21.21 -29.19
N SER A 507 8.14 22.04 -29.43
CA SER A 507 8.07 22.95 -30.58
C SER A 507 7.98 24.40 -30.09
N GLY A 508 8.07 25.38 -30.98
CA GLY A 508 7.91 26.80 -30.61
C GLY A 508 9.23 27.55 -30.42
N ARG A 509 9.25 28.53 -29.52
CA ARG A 509 10.40 29.43 -29.35
C ARG A 509 11.61 28.68 -28.81
N ARG A 510 12.77 28.91 -29.42
CA ARG A 510 14.03 28.24 -29.04
C ARG A 510 14.52 28.69 -27.67
N LEU A 511 14.87 27.74 -26.80
CA LEU A 511 15.49 27.98 -25.50
C LEU A 511 16.76 27.14 -25.32
N ASP A 512 17.80 27.77 -24.76
CA ASP A 512 19.13 27.17 -24.57
C ASP A 512 19.46 26.80 -23.12
N VAL A 513 18.62 27.19 -22.17
CA VAL A 513 18.88 27.03 -20.73
C VAL A 513 17.64 26.54 -20.01
N ALA A 514 17.81 25.54 -19.14
CA ALA A 514 16.77 24.94 -18.31
C ALA A 514 17.28 24.64 -16.87
N GLY A 515 18.25 25.40 -16.37
CA GLY A 515 18.78 25.23 -15.00
C GLY A 515 18.12 26.16 -13.98
N GLY A 516 18.50 26.06 -12.70
CA GLY A 516 17.86 26.80 -11.58
C GLY A 516 17.80 28.34 -11.71
N HIS A 517 18.70 28.97 -12.48
CA HIS A 517 18.65 30.42 -12.76
C HIS A 517 17.70 30.81 -13.91
N SER A 518 17.03 29.83 -14.53
CA SER A 518 16.12 30.06 -15.66
C SER A 518 14.68 29.78 -15.25
N LYS A 519 13.75 30.57 -15.81
CA LYS A 519 12.32 30.35 -15.57
C LYS A 519 11.87 28.96 -16.02
N LEU A 520 12.44 28.42 -17.10
CA LEU A 520 12.15 27.05 -17.54
C LEU A 520 12.57 26.01 -16.48
N GLY A 521 13.78 26.13 -15.92
CA GLY A 521 14.25 25.23 -14.87
C GLY A 521 13.39 25.28 -13.60
N GLU A 522 12.96 26.47 -13.18
CA GLU A 522 11.99 26.66 -12.08
C GLU A 522 10.66 25.95 -12.36
N LEU A 523 10.08 26.15 -13.55
CA LEU A 523 8.80 25.51 -13.92
C LEU A 523 8.92 23.98 -13.99
N ILE A 524 10.04 23.45 -14.50
CA ILE A 524 10.31 22.01 -14.49
C ILE A 524 10.39 21.50 -13.05
N ALA A 525 11.21 22.11 -12.20
CA ALA A 525 11.38 21.67 -10.82
C ALA A 525 10.06 21.69 -10.05
N LYS A 526 9.24 22.74 -10.24
CA LYS A 526 7.91 22.87 -9.62
C LYS A 526 6.94 21.78 -10.09
N ALA A 527 6.80 21.61 -11.42
CA ALA A 527 5.89 20.59 -11.97
C ALA A 527 6.29 19.17 -11.54
N VAL A 528 7.60 18.88 -11.48
CA VAL A 528 8.10 17.57 -11.00
C VAL A 528 7.89 17.42 -9.51
N TYR A 529 8.16 18.45 -8.70
CA TYR A 529 7.93 18.41 -7.26
C TYR A 529 6.47 18.08 -6.93
N ASP A 530 5.53 18.84 -7.51
CA ASP A 530 4.09 18.61 -7.32
C ASP A 530 3.68 17.22 -7.84
N GLY A 531 4.25 16.79 -8.98
CA GLY A 531 3.89 15.53 -9.64
C GLY A 531 4.37 14.30 -8.88
N VAL A 532 5.57 14.37 -8.28
CA VAL A 532 6.10 13.30 -7.44
C VAL A 532 5.27 13.17 -6.16
N LYS A 533 4.90 14.29 -5.51
CA LYS A 533 4.07 14.25 -4.30
C LYS A 533 2.70 13.64 -4.56
N GLU A 534 2.04 14.08 -5.63
CA GLU A 534 0.74 13.55 -6.03
C GLU A 534 0.82 12.07 -6.41
N ALA A 535 1.82 11.67 -7.19
CA ALA A 535 1.98 10.28 -7.61
C ALA A 535 2.28 9.35 -6.41
N ILE A 536 3.13 9.77 -5.47
CA ILE A 536 3.38 9.01 -4.22
C ILE A 536 2.09 8.89 -3.39
N TYR A 537 1.31 9.97 -3.26
CA TYR A 537 0.04 9.93 -2.54
C TYR A 537 -0.95 8.95 -3.18
N ARG A 538 -1.12 9.00 -4.51
CA ARG A 538 -2.02 8.11 -5.24
C ARG A 538 -1.55 6.65 -5.20
N GLN A 539 -0.24 6.41 -5.28
CA GLN A 539 0.34 5.06 -5.34
C GLN A 539 0.48 4.38 -3.98
N ASN A 540 0.96 5.09 -2.95
CA ASN A 540 1.30 4.53 -1.64
C ASN A 540 0.46 5.10 -0.49
N GLY A 541 -0.42 6.08 -0.75
CA GLY A 541 -1.19 6.76 0.31
C GLY A 541 -0.36 7.64 1.24
N ILE A 542 0.90 7.91 0.90
CA ILE A 542 1.80 8.69 1.75
C ILE A 542 1.58 10.18 1.49
N MET A 543 1.36 10.93 2.57
CA MET A 543 1.26 12.39 2.58
C MET A 543 2.22 12.98 3.62
N THR A 544 2.62 14.25 3.46
CA THR A 544 3.57 14.92 4.37
C THR A 544 3.07 14.92 5.81
N LYS A 545 1.80 15.27 6.04
CA LYS A 545 1.18 15.21 7.37
C LYS A 545 0.69 13.78 7.60
N ARG A 546 1.37 13.05 8.46
CA ARG A 546 1.04 11.68 8.84
C ARG A 546 1.23 11.51 10.34
N ASN A 547 0.44 10.62 10.94
CA ASN A 547 0.47 10.36 12.37
C ASN A 547 1.81 9.72 12.79
N VAL A 548 2.08 9.77 14.10
CA VAL A 548 3.33 9.25 14.69
C VAL A 548 3.51 7.74 14.45
N PHE A 549 2.44 6.94 14.44
CA PHE A 549 2.51 5.50 14.18
C PHE A 549 2.97 5.19 12.76
N LYS A 550 2.50 5.93 11.75
CA LYS A 550 2.99 5.78 10.38
C LYS A 550 4.47 6.16 10.27
N LYS A 551 4.90 7.24 10.95
CA LYS A 551 6.34 7.64 11.01
C LYS A 551 7.22 6.58 11.68
N LEU A 552 6.71 5.90 12.72
CA LEU A 552 7.36 4.76 13.38
C LEU A 552 7.43 3.55 12.44
N GLN A 553 6.31 3.19 11.80
CA GLN A 553 6.23 2.08 10.85
C GLN A 553 7.22 2.23 9.70
N GLU A 554 7.30 3.41 9.09
CA GLU A 554 8.25 3.69 7.99
C GLU A 554 9.71 3.63 8.43
N ARG A 555 9.98 3.81 9.73
CA ARG A 555 11.29 3.60 10.36
C ARG A 555 11.51 2.15 10.79
N ARG A 556 10.57 1.23 10.50
CA ARG A 556 10.56 -0.16 11.00
C ARG A 556 10.66 -0.23 12.52
N ILE A 557 9.86 0.59 13.16
CA ILE A 557 9.68 0.61 14.61
C ILE A 557 8.22 0.29 14.86
N ASN A 558 7.94 -0.91 15.36
CA ASN A 558 6.59 -1.36 15.70
C ASN A 558 6.42 -1.33 17.23
N PRO A 559 5.37 -0.68 17.77
CA PRO A 559 5.07 -0.73 19.21
C PRO A 559 5.12 -2.15 19.80
N ASP A 560 4.54 -3.14 19.10
CA ASP A 560 4.52 -4.54 19.55
C ASP A 560 5.94 -5.12 19.71
N SER A 561 6.83 -4.83 18.75
CA SER A 561 8.19 -5.34 18.75
C SER A 561 9.09 -4.60 19.74
N LEU A 562 8.84 -3.30 19.95
CA LEU A 562 9.62 -2.46 20.88
C LEU A 562 9.60 -3.02 22.30
N LEU A 563 8.43 -3.40 22.82
CA LEU A 563 8.32 -3.94 24.17
C LEU A 563 8.95 -5.34 24.31
N THR A 564 8.97 -6.11 23.22
CA THR A 564 9.63 -7.42 23.16
C THR A 564 11.16 -7.25 23.13
N GLU A 565 11.69 -6.34 22.32
CA GLU A 565 13.13 -6.02 22.20
C GLU A 565 13.70 -5.37 23.49
N CYS A 566 12.85 -4.76 24.31
CA CYS A 566 13.18 -4.12 25.60
C CYS A 566 13.61 -5.13 26.67
N GLY A 567 13.20 -6.40 26.57
CA GLY A 567 13.34 -7.39 27.66
C GLY A 567 12.63 -6.97 28.96
N CYS A 568 11.83 -5.90 28.92
CA CYS A 568 11.21 -5.25 30.06
C CYS A 568 9.97 -5.98 30.57
N PHE A 569 9.46 -6.92 29.78
CA PHE A 569 8.20 -7.61 30.02
C PHE A 569 8.38 -9.08 29.64
N ALA A 570 8.43 -9.95 30.64
CA ALA A 570 8.20 -11.37 30.41
C ALA A 570 6.69 -11.57 30.22
N ASP A 571 6.31 -12.30 29.16
CA ASP A 571 4.93 -12.56 28.72
C ASP A 571 4.02 -11.33 28.46
N LYS A 572 3.83 -11.02 27.17
CA LYS A 572 2.67 -10.37 26.52
C LYS A 572 1.73 -9.53 27.40
N ASP A 573 2.22 -8.47 28.05
CA ASP A 573 1.32 -7.52 28.70
C ASP A 573 0.72 -6.55 27.67
N LYS A 574 -0.41 -6.96 27.08
CA LYS A 574 -1.19 -6.13 26.13
C LYS A 574 -1.51 -4.75 26.72
N ALA A 575 -1.62 -4.65 28.04
CA ALA A 575 -1.90 -3.41 28.76
C ALA A 575 -0.83 -2.33 28.49
N HIS A 576 0.46 -2.69 28.48
CA HIS A 576 1.53 -1.72 28.27
C HIS A 576 1.70 -1.30 26.80
N ILE A 577 1.39 -2.19 25.85
CA ILE A 577 1.30 -1.81 24.43
C ILE A 577 0.17 -0.80 24.25
N ALA A 578 -1.00 -1.08 24.82
CA ALA A 578 -2.15 -0.19 24.78
C ALA A 578 -1.83 1.17 25.41
N GLU A 579 -1.12 1.20 26.54
CA GLU A 579 -0.73 2.45 27.20
C GLU A 579 0.29 3.26 26.37
N PHE A 580 1.26 2.59 25.74
CA PHE A 580 2.20 3.24 24.82
C PHE A 580 1.48 3.86 23.62
N GLU A 581 0.52 3.14 23.03
CA GLU A 581 -0.32 3.65 21.96
C GLU A 581 -1.20 4.81 22.42
N GLU A 582 -1.83 4.70 23.59
CA GLU A 582 -2.66 5.76 24.17
C GLU A 582 -1.86 7.05 24.38
N ILE A 583 -0.65 6.95 24.94
CA ILE A 583 0.26 8.08 25.11
C ILE A 583 0.58 8.71 23.75
N LEU A 584 0.94 7.90 22.75
CA LEU A 584 1.27 8.41 21.41
C LEU A 584 0.09 9.00 20.65
N LEU A 585 -1.16 8.73 21.07
CA LEU A 585 -2.33 9.40 20.52
C LEU A 585 -2.55 10.80 21.09
N GLN A 586 -1.94 11.12 22.24
CA GLN A 586 -2.00 12.46 22.80
C GLN A 586 -1.07 13.41 22.02
N PRO A 587 -1.55 14.58 21.57
CA PRO A 587 -0.77 15.51 20.74
C PRO A 587 0.58 15.91 21.36
N ARG A 588 0.66 16.01 22.69
CA ARG A 588 1.86 16.35 23.45
C ARG A 588 3.01 15.36 23.22
N TYR A 589 2.74 14.06 23.32
CA TYR A 589 3.75 13.02 23.22
C TYR A 589 4.00 12.61 21.77
N ALA A 590 2.98 12.67 20.90
CA ALA A 590 3.18 12.58 19.46
C ALA A 590 4.18 13.65 18.97
N ALA A 591 3.99 14.92 19.36
CA ALA A 591 4.89 16.02 18.99
C ALA A 591 6.30 15.85 19.55
N PHE A 592 6.45 15.30 20.76
CA PHE A 592 7.75 14.94 21.33
C PHE A 592 8.47 13.90 20.46
N MET A 593 7.78 12.82 20.09
CA MET A 593 8.35 11.77 19.23
C MET A 593 8.69 12.30 17.82
N GLU A 594 7.84 13.16 17.26
CA GLU A 594 8.10 13.80 15.97
C GLU A 594 9.32 14.72 15.99
N SER A 595 9.49 15.48 17.08
CA SER A 595 10.68 16.30 17.31
C SER A 595 11.94 15.44 17.41
N ALA A 596 11.83 14.28 18.08
CA ALA A 596 12.92 13.32 18.17
C ALA A 596 13.34 12.79 16.80
N PHE A 597 12.41 12.56 15.87
CA PHE A 597 12.76 12.12 14.50
C PHE A 597 13.59 13.17 13.76
N ALA A 598 13.16 14.43 13.76
CA ALA A 598 13.88 15.52 13.09
C ALA A 598 15.28 15.76 13.70
N LEU A 599 15.36 15.71 15.03
CA LEU A 599 16.62 15.81 15.75
C LEU A 599 17.52 14.61 15.45
N SER A 600 16.97 13.39 15.41
CA SER A 600 17.71 12.17 15.06
C SER A 600 18.35 12.29 13.69
N ASP A 601 17.59 12.69 12.66
CA ASP A 601 18.14 12.86 11.30
C ASP A 601 19.25 13.92 11.26
N SER A 602 19.23 14.93 12.14
CA SER A 602 20.26 15.98 12.20
C SER A 602 21.50 15.52 12.99
N TYR A 603 21.30 14.78 14.08
CA TYR A 603 22.36 14.20 14.89
C TYR A 603 23.15 13.13 14.12
N GLU A 604 22.47 12.21 13.43
CA GLU A 604 23.12 11.16 12.62
C GLU A 604 23.92 11.75 11.45
N ARG A 605 23.60 12.97 11.00
CA ARG A 605 24.37 13.74 9.99
C ARG A 605 25.50 14.58 10.59
N GLY A 606 25.68 14.59 11.91
CA GLY A 606 26.66 15.43 12.59
C GLY A 606 26.33 16.93 12.60
N LEU A 607 25.10 17.32 12.28
CA LEU A 607 24.66 18.72 12.33
C LEU A 607 24.37 19.20 13.75
N ILE A 608 24.11 18.25 14.67
CA ILE A 608 23.97 18.47 16.10
C ILE A 608 24.98 17.58 16.81
N ALA A 609 25.81 18.18 17.67
CA ALA A 609 26.88 17.47 18.38
C ALA A 609 26.54 17.16 19.85
N ASP A 610 25.69 17.98 20.49
CA ASP A 610 25.33 17.83 21.90
C ASP A 610 23.82 17.57 22.07
N LEU A 611 23.49 16.50 22.81
CA LEU A 611 22.12 16.07 23.10
C LEU A 611 21.66 16.41 24.53
N ASN A 612 22.44 17.15 25.33
CA ASN A 612 22.12 17.46 26.72
C ASN A 612 20.73 18.11 26.90
N SER A 613 20.37 19.08 26.07
CA SER A 613 19.04 19.71 26.09
C SER A 613 17.93 18.70 25.79
N PHE A 614 18.16 17.79 24.84
CA PHE A 614 17.19 16.75 24.51
C PHE A 614 17.08 15.69 25.61
N LYS A 615 18.18 15.38 26.30
CA LYS A 615 18.19 14.49 27.47
C LYS A 615 17.34 15.06 28.61
N MET A 616 17.41 16.36 28.86
CA MET A 616 16.52 17.01 29.84
C MET A 616 15.05 16.93 29.42
N LEU A 617 14.74 17.13 28.14
CA LEU A 617 13.38 16.97 27.62
C LEU A 617 12.87 15.54 27.81
N CYS A 618 13.70 14.53 27.52
CA CYS A 618 13.38 13.13 27.75
C CYS A 618 13.04 12.87 29.23
N ARG A 619 13.82 13.43 30.16
CA ARG A 619 13.53 13.34 31.59
C ARG A 619 12.16 13.93 31.95
N ASN A 620 11.89 15.15 31.51
CA ASN A 620 10.63 15.81 31.80
C ASN A 620 9.43 15.03 31.24
N VAL A 621 9.55 14.44 30.04
CA VAL A 621 8.48 13.62 29.45
C VAL A 621 8.24 12.36 30.27
N SER A 622 9.30 11.68 30.73
CA SER A 622 9.14 10.51 31.62
C SER A 622 8.42 10.88 32.91
N GLU A 623 8.83 11.97 33.57
CA GLU A 623 8.23 12.43 34.83
C GLU A 623 6.78 12.91 34.63
N GLU A 624 6.47 13.53 33.49
CA GLU A 624 5.12 13.94 33.11
C GLU A 624 4.18 12.74 32.94
N ILE A 625 4.66 11.67 32.30
CA ILE A 625 3.88 10.43 32.11
C ILE A 625 3.71 9.68 33.45
N ALA A 626 4.78 9.55 34.24
CA ALA A 626 4.74 8.84 35.52
C ALA A 626 3.91 9.57 36.60
N GLY A 627 3.74 10.89 36.46
CA GLY A 627 3.04 11.74 37.44
C GLY A 627 3.90 12.14 38.65
N HIS A 628 5.17 11.71 38.70
CA HIS A 628 6.11 12.06 39.77
C HIS A 628 7.55 12.15 39.25
N LYS A 629 8.47 12.62 40.10
CA LYS A 629 9.90 12.68 39.76
C LYS A 629 10.50 11.29 39.71
N ILE A 630 11.33 11.04 38.68
CA ILE A 630 12.03 9.77 38.49
C ILE A 630 13.50 9.98 38.87
N GLU A 631 13.99 9.16 39.81
CA GLU A 631 15.39 9.21 40.26
C GLU A 631 16.34 8.61 39.23
N ASN A 632 15.98 7.43 38.69
CA ASN A 632 16.81 6.66 37.76
C ASN A 632 16.04 6.31 36.49
N GLN A 633 16.59 6.68 35.33
CA GLN A 633 16.10 6.20 34.03
C GLN A 633 16.91 4.99 33.59
N THR A 634 16.21 3.96 33.12
CA THR A 634 16.86 2.77 32.54
C THR A 634 16.91 2.92 31.02
N ASP A 635 18.07 2.71 30.40
CA ASP A 635 18.13 2.46 28.95
C ASP A 635 17.67 1.02 28.72
N ARG A 636 16.51 0.88 28.09
CA ARG A 636 15.82 -0.39 27.98
C ARG A 636 15.89 -1.00 26.59
N LEU A 637 16.15 -0.18 25.57
CA LEU A 637 16.33 -0.66 24.20
C LEU A 637 17.80 -1.03 23.98
N VAL A 638 18.10 -2.33 24.11
CA VAL A 638 19.48 -2.86 23.99
C VAL A 638 19.96 -2.92 22.53
N SER A 639 19.08 -2.77 21.55
CA SER A 639 19.44 -2.89 20.13
C SER A 639 20.31 -1.72 19.64
N GLU A 640 21.53 -2.04 19.22
CA GLU A 640 22.49 -1.09 18.63
C GLU A 640 22.01 -0.45 17.32
N ASP A 641 20.97 -1.00 16.69
CA ASP A 641 20.43 -0.51 15.42
C ASP A 641 19.50 0.72 15.61
N PHE A 642 19.13 1.08 16.84
CA PHE A 642 18.34 2.29 17.10
C PHE A 642 19.21 3.56 17.10
N PRO A 643 18.86 4.58 16.30
CA PRO A 643 19.47 5.90 16.38
C PRO A 643 19.38 6.46 17.80
N VAL A 644 20.44 7.13 18.26
CA VAL A 644 20.60 7.53 19.67
C VAL A 644 19.42 8.37 20.16
N VAL A 645 18.99 9.35 19.37
CA VAL A 645 17.91 10.27 19.72
C VAL A 645 16.55 9.55 19.79
N ILE A 646 16.27 8.65 18.84
CA ILE A 646 15.04 7.85 18.85
C ILE A 646 15.04 6.93 20.08
N ARG A 647 16.17 6.28 20.38
CA ARG A 647 16.32 5.42 21.57
C ARG A 647 16.01 6.21 22.85
N MET A 648 16.58 7.40 23.01
CA MET A 648 16.30 8.27 24.15
C MET A 648 14.82 8.62 24.27
N ALA A 649 14.16 8.96 23.17
CA ALA A 649 12.74 9.33 23.16
C ALA A 649 11.81 8.16 23.52
N VAL A 650 12.05 6.99 22.94
CA VAL A 650 11.26 5.80 23.26
C VAL A 650 11.48 5.37 24.70
N ASN A 651 12.73 5.35 25.18
CA ASN A 651 13.02 5.09 26.59
C ASN A 651 12.34 6.09 27.52
N ALA A 652 12.23 7.36 27.14
CA ALA A 652 11.55 8.36 27.96
C ALA A 652 10.08 7.99 28.19
N ILE A 653 9.38 7.60 27.13
CA ILE A 653 7.97 7.17 27.21
C ILE A 653 7.86 5.88 28.02
N LEU A 654 8.69 4.87 27.73
CA LEU A 654 8.65 3.58 28.40
C LEU A 654 8.94 3.67 29.90
N ASN A 655 9.93 4.47 30.31
CA ASN A 655 10.19 4.69 31.74
C ASN A 655 9.03 5.43 32.41
N GLY A 656 8.36 6.35 31.71
CA GLY A 656 7.18 7.01 32.24
C GLY A 656 6.03 6.04 32.50
N ILE A 657 5.74 5.17 31.53
CA ILE A 657 4.71 4.11 31.64
C ILE A 657 5.04 3.16 32.80
N LEU A 658 6.26 2.64 32.82
CA LEU A 658 6.68 1.60 33.76
C LEU A 658 6.80 2.05 35.20
N LEU A 659 7.01 3.35 35.41
CA LEU A 659 7.13 3.94 36.73
C LEU A 659 5.87 4.72 37.12
N SER A 660 4.81 4.66 36.31
CA SER A 660 3.52 5.24 36.65
C SER A 660 2.94 4.57 37.90
N GLU A 661 2.39 5.37 38.82
CA GLU A 661 1.71 4.87 40.05
C GLU A 661 0.27 4.37 39.78
N LYS A 662 -0.13 4.21 38.52
CA LYS A 662 -1.50 3.83 38.10
C LYS A 662 -1.89 2.40 38.42
#